data_AF-A0A3M1AVD6-F1
#
_entry.id   AF-A0A3M1AVD6-F1
#
_cell.length_a   1.000
_cell.length_b   1.000
_cell.length_c   1.000
_cell.angle_alpha   90.00
_cell.angle_beta   90.00
_cell.angle_gamma   90.00
#
_symmetry.space_group_name_H-M   'P 1'
#
loop_
_entity.id
_entity.type
_entity.pdbx_description
1 polymer ?
#
loop_
_entity_poly.entity_id
_entity_poly.type
_entity_poly.pdbx_seq_one_letter_code
_entity_poly.pdbx_strand_id
1 'polypeptide(L)'
;KRFLPETNLAGIPLLRVFNLDRLNVQNDPQPDGVFDFVEGVTINTRNGRIIFPKLEPFGSALAEQFDNPVDSAKFVYSQLYDNTQFVAREFAEFNRFTIEGSYKSSVSSEISLGAFNIPPGSVSVSAGGQILREGVDYEVDYNIGRVKILNDAILNAGVPIKVSFEDNTLFGFQTKTMLGLRADYTLNKHVTLGATYLHLFERPYTQKVNIGDDPINNRIFGLDVNYSNEAPWLTRLVDKLPLYSTKEKSTITFSAETAALKPGHSKAINEDTADDKDKGGVVYLDDFEGSVSSIDLRSPFIGNNGWVLASVPRNDENNNNPMFPEAERTDTTYPGVNRAYVSWFRIDPSLRNQGVDQGNPYTLPIRQQEIFPNFTPTQQFGDTYAQIFDINYDPARRGSYNFDVPGGTPYSAGLDSDGSLLAPETRWAGIMRALNTNDFQAANIEFIEFWMMSPYLDTTGAIGGNPEAADGGMDGYIYFNLGNVSEDIMPDSRKFFENGLPGPNTQGRRTTETQWGRVPLSQQITNAFDIDVENRRAQDVGLDGLNDDGERQKFANYLAAVQGGVSPAVYAQIEADPSNDNFRHYRDFPDDTPVLERYSRFFGTEGNTPENTGSTFVMSSTQLPDAEDLDGDRTLNETESYFQYRIPIKYDGDRGIETEGNPFITESIVSEDDRRIWYRFRVPLNLLETDPNFKKVGGIQDFRSIRFMRMYFKGFRKKVNFRFATLELVRNQWRRYQQPLGETCLGVDPSDFDQTQFEVNAVNIEENSQRQPFGYALPPGISREQALGVNINALQNEQALAIEICDLEDGDARGIFKNLNLDLRVFSKLKMFVHAEPNDCGSGLEDIQDGELSVFIRIGSDFKNNFYEYEIPLKISNDFTVPYNAPEYPRVV
;
A
#
# COMPACT_ATOMS: atom_id res chain seq x y z
N LYS A 1 -12.52 29.30 -17.93
CA LYS A 1 -13.34 30.53 -18.11
C LYS A 1 -14.12 30.78 -16.82
N ARG A 2 -14.47 32.03 -16.46
CA ARG A 2 -15.22 32.33 -15.21
C ARG A 2 -16.73 32.13 -15.30
N PHE A 3 -17.21 31.57 -16.42
CA PHE A 3 -18.61 31.30 -16.74
C PHE A 3 -18.66 30.09 -17.69
N LEU A 4 -19.84 29.51 -17.88
CA LEU A 4 -20.09 28.39 -18.79
C LEU A 4 -20.40 28.91 -20.20
N PRO A 5 -19.47 28.80 -21.17
CA PRO A 5 -19.72 29.25 -22.54
C PRO A 5 -20.80 28.37 -23.20
N GLU A 6 -21.51 28.91 -24.21
CA GLU A 6 -22.45 28.16 -25.06
C GLU A 6 -23.70 27.61 -24.34
N THR A 7 -23.99 28.08 -23.12
CA THR A 7 -25.19 27.72 -22.35
C THR A 7 -26.07 28.95 -22.06
N ASN A 8 -27.27 28.74 -21.50
CA ASN A 8 -28.13 29.82 -20.98
C ASN A 8 -27.48 30.61 -19.82
N LEU A 9 -26.42 30.07 -19.20
CA LEU A 9 -25.63 30.71 -18.14
C LEU A 9 -24.42 31.49 -18.67
N ALA A 10 -24.32 31.69 -20.00
CA ALA A 10 -23.24 32.45 -20.60
C ALA A 10 -23.20 33.91 -20.07
N GLY A 11 -22.02 34.35 -19.60
CA GLY A 11 -21.82 35.69 -19.06
C GLY A 11 -22.15 35.84 -17.57
N ILE A 12 -22.69 34.82 -16.90
CA ILE A 12 -22.91 34.81 -15.44
C ILE A 12 -21.66 34.23 -14.75
N PRO A 13 -21.05 34.94 -13.78
CA PRO A 13 -19.92 34.40 -13.02
C PRO A 13 -20.29 33.09 -12.30
N LEU A 14 -19.38 32.11 -12.31
CA LEU A 14 -19.58 30.81 -11.64
C LEU A 14 -19.87 30.96 -10.14
N LEU A 15 -19.30 31.96 -9.47
CA LEU A 15 -19.61 32.25 -8.06
C LEU A 15 -21.11 32.46 -7.85
N ARG A 16 -21.77 33.18 -8.78
CA ARG A 16 -23.21 33.42 -8.71
C ARG A 16 -24.02 32.17 -9.07
N VAL A 17 -23.57 31.40 -10.07
CA VAL A 17 -24.17 30.10 -10.44
C VAL A 17 -24.19 29.16 -9.23
N PHE A 18 -23.10 29.10 -8.47
CA PHE A 18 -22.98 28.24 -7.30
C PHE A 18 -23.45 28.89 -5.98
N ASN A 19 -24.17 30.01 -6.05
CA ASN A 19 -24.72 30.74 -4.90
C ASN A 19 -23.65 31.21 -3.88
N LEU A 20 -22.40 31.37 -4.29
CA LEU A 20 -21.29 31.90 -3.50
C LEU A 20 -21.15 33.44 -3.59
N ASP A 21 -21.92 34.07 -4.47
CA ASP A 21 -22.00 35.53 -4.67
C ASP A 21 -23.47 35.93 -4.80
N ARG A 22 -24.03 36.39 -3.69
CA ARG A 22 -25.40 36.88 -3.53
C ARG A 22 -25.45 38.18 -2.75
N LEU A 23 -24.39 38.53 -2.05
CA LEU A 23 -24.32 39.67 -1.16
C LEU A 23 -23.31 40.69 -1.68
N ASN A 24 -23.46 41.94 -1.26
CA ASN A 24 -22.45 42.96 -1.48
C ASN A 24 -21.50 43.03 -0.29
N VAL A 25 -20.49 43.90 -0.36
CA VAL A 25 -19.56 44.20 0.75
C VAL A 25 -20.24 44.55 2.10
N GLN A 26 -21.49 45.02 2.08
CA GLN A 26 -22.28 45.36 3.27
C GLN A 26 -23.17 44.21 3.78
N ASN A 27 -23.12 43.04 3.13
CA ASN A 27 -23.99 41.89 3.32
C ASN A 27 -25.47 42.11 2.91
N ASP A 28 -25.76 43.12 2.08
CA ASP A 28 -27.09 43.27 1.49
C ASP A 28 -27.25 42.30 0.32
N PRO A 29 -28.48 41.81 0.02
CA PRO A 29 -28.73 40.78 -1.00
C PRO A 29 -28.63 41.33 -2.44
N GLN A 30 -27.41 41.70 -2.84
CA GLN A 30 -27.05 42.15 -4.18
C GLN A 30 -25.67 41.58 -4.56
N PRO A 31 -25.56 40.74 -5.61
CA PRO A 31 -24.28 40.17 -6.00
C PRO A 31 -23.34 41.24 -6.57
N ASP A 32 -22.07 41.20 -6.17
CA ASP A 32 -21.04 42.16 -6.57
C ASP A 32 -19.86 41.54 -7.33
N GLY A 33 -19.90 40.23 -7.60
CA GLY A 33 -18.86 39.50 -8.31
C GLY A 33 -17.71 39.01 -7.42
N VAL A 34 -17.81 39.20 -6.10
CA VAL A 34 -16.85 38.75 -5.10
C VAL A 34 -17.46 37.59 -4.31
N PHE A 35 -16.60 36.72 -3.76
CA PHE A 35 -17.04 35.65 -2.88
C PHE A 35 -17.63 36.22 -1.58
N ASP A 36 -18.85 35.82 -1.25
CA ASP A 36 -19.53 36.18 -0.01
C ASP A 36 -18.80 35.55 1.18
N PHE A 37 -18.19 36.37 2.04
CA PHE A 37 -17.52 35.88 3.26
C PHE A 37 -18.50 35.88 4.44
N VAL A 38 -19.26 34.79 4.59
CA VAL A 38 -20.26 34.64 5.67
C VAL A 38 -19.91 33.41 6.50
N GLU A 39 -19.48 33.66 7.73
CA GLU A 39 -19.06 32.60 8.65
C GLU A 39 -20.20 31.61 8.93
N GLY A 40 -19.91 30.32 8.80
CA GLY A 40 -20.84 29.21 9.00
C GLY A 40 -21.79 28.95 7.82
N VAL A 41 -21.82 29.81 6.80
CA VAL A 41 -22.67 29.65 5.61
C VAL A 41 -21.83 29.35 4.37
N THR A 42 -20.88 30.23 4.05
CA THR A 42 -20.02 30.09 2.86
C THR A 42 -18.58 29.76 3.23
N ILE A 43 -18.15 30.00 4.47
CA ILE A 43 -16.83 29.64 4.95
C ILE A 43 -16.85 29.23 6.42
N ASN A 44 -15.92 28.37 6.81
CA ASN A 44 -15.54 28.12 8.19
C ASN A 44 -14.16 28.75 8.46
N THR A 45 -14.13 29.88 9.16
CA THR A 45 -12.91 30.65 9.43
C THR A 45 -11.86 29.89 10.23
N ARG A 46 -12.26 28.91 11.04
CA ARG A 46 -11.33 28.16 11.90
C ARG A 46 -10.38 27.28 11.12
N ASN A 47 -10.84 26.69 10.01
CA ASN A 47 -10.05 25.76 9.20
C ASN A 47 -10.01 26.11 7.71
N GLY A 48 -10.59 27.25 7.30
CA GLY A 48 -10.57 27.73 5.92
C GLY A 48 -11.42 26.92 4.95
N ARG A 49 -12.35 26.08 5.44
CA ARG A 49 -13.22 25.30 4.56
C ARG A 49 -14.26 26.19 3.89
N ILE A 50 -14.28 26.20 2.57
CA ILE A 50 -15.34 26.82 1.78
C ILE A 50 -16.55 25.89 1.77
N ILE A 51 -17.74 26.45 1.99
CA ILE A 51 -19.01 25.75 2.06
C ILE A 51 -19.89 26.28 0.93
N PHE A 52 -20.39 25.39 0.09
CA PHE A 52 -21.40 25.73 -0.90
C PHE A 52 -22.77 25.68 -0.23
N PRO A 53 -23.64 26.69 -0.36
CA PRO A 53 -24.94 26.73 0.31
C PRO A 53 -26.01 25.88 -0.41
N LYS A 54 -25.59 24.71 -0.93
CA LYS A 54 -26.39 23.71 -1.65
C LYS A 54 -25.85 22.32 -1.30
N LEU A 55 -26.72 21.32 -1.28
CA LEU A 55 -26.33 19.93 -0.99
C LEU A 55 -25.44 19.36 -2.10
N GLU A 56 -25.86 19.56 -3.36
CA GLU A 56 -25.16 19.06 -4.55
C GLU A 56 -24.89 20.20 -5.55
N PRO A 57 -23.96 21.13 -5.24
CA PRO A 57 -23.70 22.30 -6.07
C PRO A 57 -23.33 21.95 -7.52
N PHE A 58 -22.61 20.85 -7.76
CA PHE A 58 -22.23 20.39 -9.11
C PHE A 58 -23.17 19.33 -9.69
N GLY A 59 -24.16 18.88 -8.92
CA GLY A 59 -25.13 17.84 -9.26
C GLY A 59 -26.48 18.45 -9.61
N SER A 60 -27.51 18.06 -8.86
CA SER A 60 -28.89 18.53 -9.06
C SER A 60 -29.03 20.07 -9.07
N ALA A 61 -28.31 20.79 -8.23
CA ALA A 61 -28.43 22.25 -8.15
C ALA A 61 -27.92 22.99 -9.39
N LEU A 62 -26.94 22.41 -10.10
CA LEU A 62 -26.48 22.93 -11.38
C LEU A 62 -27.41 22.49 -12.52
N ALA A 63 -27.91 21.26 -12.47
CA ALA A 63 -28.86 20.72 -13.44
C ALA A 63 -30.13 21.58 -13.56
N GLU A 64 -30.67 22.04 -12.42
CA GLU A 64 -31.85 22.92 -12.36
C GLU A 64 -31.65 24.29 -13.03
N GLN A 65 -30.41 24.72 -13.23
CA GLN A 65 -30.11 26.03 -13.83
C GLN A 65 -30.01 25.98 -15.37
N PHE A 66 -29.97 24.79 -15.97
CA PHE A 66 -29.95 24.63 -17.42
C PHE A 66 -31.36 24.47 -17.98
N ASP A 67 -31.70 25.28 -18.99
CA ASP A 67 -32.97 25.14 -19.72
C ASP A 67 -32.92 23.96 -20.73
N ASN A 68 -31.71 23.57 -21.15
CA ASN A 68 -31.48 22.55 -22.17
C ASN A 68 -30.88 21.27 -21.54
N PRO A 69 -31.54 20.10 -21.68
CA PRO A 69 -31.02 18.84 -21.16
C PRO A 69 -29.63 18.43 -21.70
N VAL A 70 -29.28 18.84 -22.92
CA VAL A 70 -27.97 18.52 -23.53
C VAL A 70 -26.83 19.24 -22.79
N ASP A 71 -27.05 20.49 -22.40
CA ASP A 71 -26.05 21.28 -21.67
C ASP A 71 -25.90 20.75 -20.23
N SER A 72 -27.02 20.35 -19.62
CA SER A 72 -27.03 19.68 -18.31
C SER A 72 -26.19 18.40 -18.33
N ALA A 73 -26.39 17.53 -19.32
CA ALA A 73 -25.63 16.29 -19.47
C ALA A 73 -24.12 16.51 -19.69
N LYS A 74 -23.70 17.69 -20.16
CA LYS A 74 -22.28 18.02 -20.44
C LYS A 74 -21.51 18.54 -19.23
N PHE A 75 -22.18 19.21 -18.29
CA PHE A 75 -21.53 19.94 -17.19
C PHE A 75 -21.89 19.44 -15.78
N VAL A 76 -23.00 18.71 -15.63
CA VAL A 76 -23.44 18.17 -14.33
C VAL A 76 -22.60 16.96 -13.96
N TYR A 77 -22.13 16.92 -12.72
CA TYR A 77 -21.29 15.85 -12.18
C TYR A 77 -22.03 15.12 -11.05
N SER A 78 -23.06 14.35 -11.40
CA SER A 78 -23.89 13.62 -10.43
C SER A 78 -23.12 12.50 -9.73
N GLN A 79 -22.20 11.85 -10.45
CA GLN A 79 -21.36 10.76 -9.93
C GLN A 79 -20.53 11.19 -8.72
N LEU A 80 -20.21 12.48 -8.56
CA LEU A 80 -19.54 13.01 -7.37
C LEU A 80 -20.34 12.79 -6.08
N TYR A 81 -21.67 12.71 -6.18
CA TYR A 81 -22.60 12.58 -5.05
C TYR A 81 -23.21 11.17 -4.96
N ASP A 82 -23.45 10.53 -6.11
CA ASP A 82 -24.09 9.22 -6.16
C ASP A 82 -23.10 8.06 -6.02
N ASN A 83 -21.84 8.27 -6.41
CA ASN A 83 -20.79 7.26 -6.37
C ASN A 83 -19.72 7.59 -5.33
N THR A 84 -18.81 6.64 -5.09
CA THR A 84 -17.62 6.92 -4.30
C THR A 84 -16.75 7.94 -5.01
N GLN A 85 -15.96 8.70 -4.24
CA GLN A 85 -14.98 9.63 -4.80
C GLN A 85 -14.05 8.96 -5.82
N PHE A 86 -13.79 7.65 -5.65
CA PHE A 86 -12.97 6.89 -6.57
C PHE A 86 -13.65 6.70 -7.93
N VAL A 87 -14.82 6.09 -7.98
CA VAL A 87 -15.56 5.86 -9.23
C VAL A 87 -15.87 7.18 -9.93
N ALA A 88 -16.19 8.22 -9.15
CA ALA A 88 -16.41 9.56 -9.70
C ALA A 88 -15.18 10.05 -10.51
N ARG A 89 -13.95 9.83 -10.03
CA ARG A 89 -12.72 10.28 -10.72
C ARG A 89 -12.49 9.63 -12.08
N GLU A 90 -13.09 8.49 -12.38
CA GLU A 90 -13.06 7.90 -13.73
C GLU A 90 -13.79 8.78 -14.75
N PHE A 91 -14.79 9.54 -14.29
CA PHE A 91 -15.53 10.51 -15.09
C PHE A 91 -14.85 11.89 -15.06
N ALA A 92 -13.57 11.92 -15.43
CA ALA A 92 -12.75 13.13 -15.46
C ALA A 92 -13.36 14.22 -16.36
N GLU A 93 -14.15 13.85 -17.37
CA GLU A 93 -14.85 14.78 -18.24
C GLU A 93 -15.84 15.70 -17.51
N PHE A 94 -16.33 15.33 -16.31
CA PHE A 94 -17.20 16.19 -15.51
C PHE A 94 -16.43 16.96 -14.43
N ASN A 95 -15.19 16.58 -14.13
CA ASN A 95 -14.34 17.23 -13.13
C ASN A 95 -13.64 18.49 -13.69
N ARG A 96 -14.43 19.50 -14.08
CA ARG A 96 -13.96 20.69 -14.81
C ARG A 96 -13.88 21.97 -13.98
N PHE A 97 -14.33 21.94 -12.73
CA PHE A 97 -14.46 23.12 -11.90
C PHE A 97 -13.26 23.29 -10.98
N THR A 98 -12.55 24.41 -11.12
CA THR A 98 -11.46 24.80 -10.22
C THR A 98 -11.83 26.06 -9.45
N ILE A 99 -11.53 26.06 -8.15
CA ILE A 99 -11.66 27.24 -7.29
C ILE A 99 -10.27 27.67 -6.85
N GLU A 100 -9.92 28.91 -7.14
CA GLU A 100 -8.64 29.50 -6.77
C GLU A 100 -8.91 30.74 -5.92
N GLY A 101 -8.13 30.89 -4.84
CA GLY A 101 -8.25 32.02 -3.93
C GLY A 101 -6.97 32.22 -3.14
N SER A 102 -6.79 33.43 -2.62
CA SER A 102 -5.69 33.77 -1.71
C SER A 102 -6.27 34.22 -0.38
N TYR A 103 -5.72 33.73 0.73
CA TYR A 103 -6.04 34.20 2.06
C TYR A 103 -4.78 34.77 2.72
N LYS A 104 -4.98 35.63 3.73
CA LYS A 104 -3.91 36.16 4.56
C LYS A 104 -4.31 36.02 6.02
N SER A 105 -3.34 35.73 6.88
CA SER A 105 -3.53 35.84 8.33
C SER A 105 -3.94 37.27 8.68
N SER A 106 -4.66 37.46 9.79
CA SER A 106 -5.05 38.79 10.28
C SER A 106 -3.85 39.73 10.26
N VAL A 107 -4.02 40.92 9.67
CA VAL A 107 -2.95 41.88 9.37
C VAL A 107 -2.07 42.14 10.61
N SER A 108 -0.94 41.45 10.69
CA SER A 108 0.20 41.86 11.52
C SER A 108 1.18 42.61 10.64
N SER A 109 1.82 43.64 11.18
CA SER A 109 3.00 44.27 10.56
C SER A 109 4.17 43.29 10.41
N GLU A 110 4.05 42.09 10.97
CA GLU A 110 4.99 40.99 10.89
C GLU A 110 4.58 39.99 9.80
N ILE A 111 5.54 39.65 8.95
CA ILE A 111 5.48 38.62 7.92
C ILE A 111 6.36 37.48 8.41
N SER A 112 5.78 36.30 8.63
CA SER A 112 6.53 35.09 8.93
C SER A 112 7.16 34.56 7.65
N LEU A 113 8.48 34.34 7.65
CA LEU A 113 9.22 33.76 6.52
C LEU A 113 9.14 32.24 6.48
N GLY A 114 8.75 31.60 7.60
CA GLY A 114 8.58 30.15 7.67
C GLY A 114 9.88 29.34 7.73
N ALA A 115 11.03 30.03 7.80
CA ALA A 115 12.34 29.45 8.01
C ALA A 115 12.95 29.95 9.34
N PHE A 116 13.85 29.17 9.93
CA PHE A 116 14.55 29.52 11.17
C PHE A 116 16.05 29.70 10.87
N ASN A 117 16.72 30.54 11.65
CA ASN A 117 18.17 30.82 11.50
C ASN A 117 18.56 31.26 10.07
N ILE A 118 17.84 32.24 9.55
CA ILE A 118 18.08 32.82 8.24
C ILE A 118 19.44 33.54 8.25
N PRO A 119 20.31 33.36 7.24
CA PRO A 119 21.58 34.07 7.16
C PRO A 119 21.38 35.60 7.19
N PRO A 120 22.07 36.34 8.10
CA PRO A 120 21.99 37.80 8.16
C PRO A 120 22.32 38.45 6.82
N GLY A 121 21.49 39.39 6.36
CA GLY A 121 21.66 40.10 5.09
C GLY A 121 21.17 39.37 3.83
N SER A 122 20.65 38.15 3.95
CA SER A 122 20.04 37.43 2.81
C SER A 122 18.62 37.90 2.47
N VAL A 123 17.96 38.59 3.41
CA VAL A 123 16.57 39.05 3.26
C VAL A 123 16.52 40.31 2.42
N SER A 124 15.78 40.27 1.32
CA SER A 124 15.45 41.42 0.48
C SER A 124 13.95 41.60 0.39
N VAL A 125 13.45 42.74 0.86
CA VAL A 125 12.03 43.09 0.83
C VAL A 125 11.79 44.13 -0.24
N SER A 126 10.75 43.93 -1.06
CA SER A 126 10.30 44.91 -2.05
C SER A 126 8.81 45.15 -1.94
N ALA A 127 8.37 46.39 -2.15
CA ALA A 127 6.96 46.76 -2.23
C ALA A 127 6.71 47.54 -3.52
N GLY A 128 5.79 47.07 -4.36
CA GLY A 128 5.44 47.74 -5.62
C GLY A 128 6.62 47.92 -6.58
N GLY A 129 7.63 47.04 -6.50
CA GLY A 129 8.86 47.11 -7.31
C GLY A 129 9.99 47.96 -6.70
N GLN A 130 9.74 48.69 -5.62
CA GLN A 130 10.80 49.39 -4.86
C GLN A 130 11.42 48.45 -3.82
N ILE A 131 12.74 48.29 -3.85
CA ILE A 131 13.48 47.59 -2.79
C ILE A 131 13.48 48.47 -1.53
N LEU A 132 13.00 47.91 -0.43
CA LEU A 132 12.91 48.57 0.87
C LEU A 132 14.26 48.51 1.60
N ARG A 133 14.47 49.43 2.54
CA ARG A 133 15.71 49.48 3.34
C ARG A 133 15.52 48.83 4.70
N GLU A 134 16.34 47.83 5.01
CA GLU A 134 16.39 47.20 6.33
C GLU A 134 16.82 48.25 7.39
N GLY A 135 16.17 48.22 8.56
CA GLY A 135 16.35 49.18 9.66
C GLY A 135 15.62 50.52 9.48
N VAL A 136 15.03 50.79 8.32
CA VAL A 136 14.25 52.01 8.04
C VAL A 136 12.81 51.67 7.67
N ASP A 137 12.65 50.86 6.63
CA ASP A 137 11.33 50.48 6.11
C ASP A 137 10.83 49.16 6.69
N TYR A 138 11.74 48.27 7.09
CA TYR A 138 11.45 47.00 7.76
C TYR A 138 12.59 46.56 8.68
N GLU A 139 12.30 45.66 9.60
CA GLU A 139 13.25 44.99 10.50
C GLU A 139 13.13 43.47 10.31
N VAL A 140 14.22 42.73 10.48
CA VAL A 140 14.24 41.27 10.34
C VAL A 140 14.73 40.63 11.64
N ASP A 141 13.93 39.72 12.19
CA ASP A 141 14.41 38.75 13.16
C ASP A 141 14.88 37.49 12.43
N TYR A 142 16.20 37.38 12.28
CA TYR A 142 16.87 36.29 11.58
C TYR A 142 16.78 34.94 12.32
N ASN A 143 16.58 34.95 13.64
CA ASN A 143 16.54 33.70 14.42
C ASN A 143 15.22 32.97 14.22
N ILE A 144 14.11 33.70 14.32
CA ILE A 144 12.75 33.16 14.18
C ILE A 144 12.15 33.37 12.79
N GLY A 145 12.90 33.99 11.87
CA GLY A 145 12.50 34.25 10.49
C GLY A 145 11.25 35.12 10.37
N ARG A 146 11.28 36.32 10.96
CA ARG A 146 10.17 37.28 10.86
C ARG A 146 10.63 38.61 10.28
N VAL A 147 9.82 39.18 9.40
CA VAL A 147 10.03 40.52 8.84
C VAL A 147 8.95 41.45 9.36
N LYS A 148 9.32 42.49 10.08
CA LYS A 148 8.41 43.52 10.57
C LYS A 148 8.50 44.76 9.68
N ILE A 149 7.41 45.14 9.03
CA ILE A 149 7.36 46.37 8.24
C ILE A 149 7.20 47.56 9.19
N LEU A 150 8.13 48.52 9.12
CA LEU A 150 8.18 49.72 9.94
C LEU A 150 7.49 50.92 9.26
N ASN A 151 7.42 50.92 7.93
CA ASN A 151 6.85 52.02 7.16
C ASN A 151 5.32 51.90 7.02
N ASP A 152 4.60 52.68 7.84
CA ASP A 152 3.13 52.71 7.87
C ASP A 152 2.49 53.09 6.53
N ALA A 153 3.18 53.87 5.69
CA ALA A 153 2.64 54.25 4.39
C ALA A 153 2.52 53.04 3.46
N ILE A 154 3.46 52.09 3.54
CA ILE A 154 3.46 50.87 2.73
C ILE A 154 2.36 49.92 3.20
N LEU A 155 2.18 49.78 4.53
CA LEU A 155 1.13 48.97 5.12
C LEU A 155 -0.27 49.47 4.75
N ASN A 156 -0.50 50.80 4.81
CA ASN A 156 -1.79 51.40 4.48
C ASN A 156 -2.09 51.45 2.98
N ALA A 157 -1.05 51.47 2.13
CA ALA A 157 -1.22 51.47 0.68
C ALA A 157 -1.70 50.12 0.11
N GLY A 158 -1.68 49.04 0.92
CA GLY A 158 -2.15 47.71 0.50
C GLY A 158 -1.34 47.11 -0.66
N VAL A 159 -0.14 47.62 -0.90
CA VAL A 159 0.74 47.19 -2.00
C VAL A 159 1.31 45.80 -1.67
N PRO A 160 1.38 44.87 -2.64
CA PRO A 160 2.00 43.57 -2.42
C PRO A 160 3.46 43.72 -1.99
N ILE A 161 3.81 43.09 -0.86
CA ILE A 161 5.17 43.03 -0.33
C ILE A 161 5.76 41.67 -0.71
N LYS A 162 6.85 41.67 -1.48
CA LYS A 162 7.59 40.46 -1.84
C LYS A 162 8.85 40.40 -0.99
N VAL A 163 9.00 39.33 -0.22
CA VAL A 163 10.22 39.02 0.53
C VAL A 163 10.95 37.88 -0.17
N SER A 164 12.23 38.07 -0.43
CA SER A 164 13.14 37.01 -0.90
C SER A 164 14.21 36.81 0.17
N PHE A 165 14.56 35.57 0.50
CA PHE A 165 15.56 35.26 1.51
C PHE A 165 16.27 33.95 1.16
N GLU A 166 17.46 33.75 1.71
CA GLU A 166 18.19 32.49 1.60
C GLU A 166 17.82 31.61 2.79
N ASP A 167 17.54 30.34 2.55
CA ASP A 167 17.22 29.38 3.60
C ASP A 167 18.33 28.32 3.68
N ASN A 168 18.93 28.19 4.86
CA ASN A 168 19.97 27.20 5.15
C ASN A 168 19.36 25.86 5.58
N THR A 169 18.15 25.53 5.11
CA THR A 169 17.48 24.30 5.50
C THR A 169 18.38 23.09 5.22
N LEU A 170 18.81 22.44 6.30
CA LEU A 170 19.81 21.36 6.35
C LEU A 170 19.37 20.05 5.65
N PHE A 171 18.14 19.99 5.11
CA PHE A 171 17.51 18.77 4.60
C PHE A 171 17.24 18.83 3.07
N GLY A 172 18.21 19.34 2.31
CA GLY A 172 18.25 19.15 0.85
C GLY A 172 19.11 17.94 0.50
N PHE A 173 18.53 16.90 -0.11
CA PHE A 173 19.27 15.69 -0.49
C PHE A 173 20.27 15.98 -1.63
N GLN A 174 19.99 16.89 -2.56
CA GLN A 174 20.87 17.14 -3.71
C GLN A 174 22.06 18.04 -3.35
N THR A 175 23.27 17.62 -3.72
CA THR A 175 24.47 18.46 -3.55
C THR A 175 24.48 19.58 -4.60
N LYS A 176 24.44 20.84 -4.14
CA LYS A 176 24.53 22.03 -4.98
C LYS A 176 25.92 22.63 -4.90
N THR A 177 26.52 22.95 -6.05
CA THR A 177 27.81 23.64 -6.12
C THR A 177 27.67 24.92 -6.92
N MET A 178 28.04 26.05 -6.31
CA MET A 178 28.08 27.36 -6.97
C MET A 178 29.53 27.84 -7.09
N LEU A 179 29.99 28.00 -8.33
CA LEU A 179 31.28 28.61 -8.65
C LEU A 179 31.02 30.01 -9.20
N GLY A 180 31.71 31.02 -8.67
CA GLY A 180 31.51 32.39 -9.10
C GLY A 180 32.83 33.14 -9.30
N LEU A 181 32.86 34.01 -10.30
CA LEU A 181 33.91 34.99 -10.53
C LEU A 181 33.26 36.37 -10.70
N ARG A 182 33.66 37.34 -9.89
CA ARG A 182 33.27 38.74 -10.05
C ARG A 182 34.51 39.59 -10.28
N ALA A 183 34.45 40.46 -11.28
CA ALA A 183 35.48 41.43 -11.60
C ALA A 183 34.88 42.84 -11.51
N ASP A 184 35.39 43.64 -10.58
CA ASP A 184 34.99 45.04 -10.41
C ASP A 184 36.13 45.96 -10.85
N TYR A 185 35.83 46.88 -11.76
CA TYR A 185 36.77 47.87 -12.28
C TYR A 185 36.28 49.29 -12.01
N THR A 186 37.04 50.02 -11.20
CA THR A 186 36.75 51.42 -10.85
C THR A 186 37.38 52.36 -11.87
N LEU A 187 36.61 52.74 -12.90
CA LEU A 187 37.05 53.66 -13.95
C LEU A 187 37.50 55.01 -13.36
N ASN A 188 36.75 55.53 -12.39
CA ASN A 188 37.09 56.73 -11.62
C ASN A 188 36.30 56.74 -10.29
N LYS A 189 36.45 57.82 -9.50
CA LYS A 189 35.78 57.98 -8.20
C LYS A 189 34.24 58.02 -8.23
N HIS A 190 33.63 58.04 -9.43
CA HIS A 190 32.19 58.12 -9.62
C HIS A 190 31.61 56.99 -10.46
N VAL A 191 32.43 56.23 -11.22
CA VAL A 191 31.97 55.18 -12.15
C VAL A 191 32.66 53.87 -11.82
N THR A 192 31.87 52.81 -11.60
CA THR A 192 32.35 51.44 -11.47
C THR A 192 31.67 50.55 -12.50
N LEU A 193 32.43 49.59 -13.04
CA LEU A 193 31.97 48.55 -13.95
C LEU A 193 32.14 47.20 -13.25
N GLY A 194 31.09 46.40 -13.20
CA GLY A 194 31.12 45.03 -12.71
C GLY A 194 30.89 44.05 -13.85
N ALA A 195 31.59 42.93 -13.80
CA ALA A 195 31.31 41.74 -14.61
C ALA A 195 31.24 40.52 -13.69
N THR A 196 30.20 39.72 -13.86
CA THR A 196 29.92 38.56 -13.01
C THR A 196 29.76 37.32 -13.88
N TYR A 197 30.41 36.23 -13.50
CA TYR A 197 30.17 34.89 -14.03
C TYR A 197 29.82 33.96 -12.87
N LEU A 198 28.67 33.30 -12.93
CA LEU A 198 28.26 32.29 -11.96
C LEU A 198 27.96 30.98 -12.70
N HIS A 199 28.34 29.87 -12.09
CA HIS A 199 28.03 28.52 -12.54
C HIS A 199 27.48 27.73 -11.36
N LEU A 200 26.17 27.51 -11.36
CA LEU A 200 25.45 26.74 -10.36
C LEU A 200 25.10 25.38 -10.97
N PHE A 201 25.56 24.29 -10.37
CA PHE A 201 25.25 22.95 -10.83
C PHE A 201 24.91 22.01 -9.68
N GLU A 202 24.02 21.07 -9.98
CA GLU A 202 23.55 20.04 -9.06
C GLU A 202 23.98 18.66 -9.57
N ARG A 203 24.29 17.78 -8.63
CA ARG A 203 24.58 16.38 -8.92
C ARG A 203 23.50 15.51 -8.26
N PRO A 204 22.70 14.77 -9.04
CA PRO A 204 21.77 13.80 -8.48
C PRO A 204 22.55 12.61 -7.93
N TYR A 205 21.94 11.88 -6.99
CA TYR A 205 22.53 10.65 -6.46
C TYR A 205 22.42 9.48 -7.44
N THR A 206 21.31 9.42 -8.16
CA THR A 206 21.00 8.37 -9.13
C THR A 206 20.86 8.96 -10.53
N GLN A 207 20.83 8.10 -11.53
CA GLN A 207 20.68 8.52 -12.94
C GLN A 207 19.20 8.61 -13.33
N LYS A 208 18.31 7.83 -12.70
CA LYS A 208 16.86 8.00 -12.85
C LYS A 208 16.41 9.13 -11.94
N VAL A 209 15.98 10.23 -12.55
CA VAL A 209 15.45 11.39 -11.85
C VAL A 209 14.04 11.65 -12.34
N ASN A 210 13.11 11.81 -11.40
CA ASN A 210 11.72 12.11 -11.69
C ASN A 210 11.50 13.57 -12.05
N ILE A 211 10.43 13.85 -12.79
CA ILE A 211 10.03 15.21 -13.15
C ILE A 211 9.80 16.08 -11.90
N GLY A 212 10.44 17.25 -11.87
CA GLY A 212 10.42 18.18 -10.73
C GLY A 212 11.67 18.10 -9.84
N ASP A 213 12.42 17.00 -9.89
CA ASP A 213 13.70 16.84 -9.19
C ASP A 213 14.91 17.02 -10.13
N ASP A 214 14.69 17.56 -11.34
CA ASP A 214 15.70 17.66 -12.38
C ASP A 214 16.90 18.53 -11.96
N PRO A 215 18.14 17.99 -12.02
CA PRO A 215 19.31 18.70 -11.53
C PRO A 215 19.74 19.81 -12.49
N ILE A 216 19.82 21.03 -11.97
CA ILE A 216 20.18 22.20 -12.78
C ILE A 216 21.69 22.29 -13.07
N ASN A 217 22.04 22.97 -14.16
CA ASN A 217 23.41 23.30 -14.53
C ASN A 217 23.44 24.65 -15.25
N ASN A 218 23.21 25.71 -14.47
CA ASN A 218 22.95 27.06 -14.93
C ASN A 218 24.23 27.90 -14.94
N ARG A 219 24.42 28.67 -16.03
CA ARG A 219 25.51 29.64 -16.15
C ARG A 219 24.96 31.04 -16.32
N ILE A 220 25.33 31.96 -15.45
CA ILE A 220 24.87 33.35 -15.45
C ILE A 220 26.05 34.25 -15.81
N PHE A 221 25.82 35.17 -16.74
CA PHE A 221 26.77 36.20 -17.15
C PHE A 221 26.14 37.56 -16.86
N GLY A 222 26.70 38.32 -15.93
CA GLY A 222 26.22 39.65 -15.54
C GLY A 222 27.21 40.74 -15.95
N LEU A 223 26.69 41.90 -16.34
CA LEU A 223 27.43 43.16 -16.50
C LEU A 223 26.65 44.26 -15.79
N ASP A 224 27.33 45.02 -14.93
CA ASP A 224 26.73 46.13 -14.20
C ASP A 224 27.56 47.42 -14.30
N VAL A 225 26.88 48.55 -14.29
CA VAL A 225 27.47 49.89 -14.31
C VAL A 225 26.83 50.71 -13.21
N ASN A 226 27.65 51.25 -12.31
CA ASN A 226 27.20 52.14 -11.26
C ASN A 226 27.89 53.50 -11.40
N TYR A 227 27.08 54.55 -11.47
CA TYR A 227 27.51 55.94 -11.46
C TYR A 227 26.92 56.67 -10.26
N SER A 228 27.74 57.36 -9.48
CA SER A 228 27.29 58.17 -8.35
C SER A 228 28.10 59.46 -8.26
N ASN A 229 27.42 60.61 -8.24
CA ASN A 229 28.06 61.91 -8.11
C ASN A 229 27.19 62.91 -7.36
N GLU A 230 27.83 63.90 -6.75
CA GLU A 230 27.13 65.01 -6.11
C GLU A 230 26.49 65.90 -7.18
N ALA A 231 25.26 66.37 -6.93
CA ALA A 231 24.51 67.29 -7.78
C ALA A 231 24.20 68.60 -7.04
N PRO A 232 25.20 69.47 -6.78
CA PRO A 232 24.99 70.71 -6.02
C PRO A 232 23.98 71.66 -6.65
N TRP A 233 23.79 71.56 -7.98
CA TRP A 233 22.79 72.35 -8.69
C TRP A 233 21.36 71.99 -8.26
N LEU A 234 21.11 70.72 -7.92
CA LEU A 234 19.82 70.24 -7.44
C LEU A 234 19.60 70.70 -5.99
N THR A 235 20.63 70.65 -5.14
CA THR A 235 20.59 71.19 -3.78
C THR A 235 20.20 72.67 -3.79
N ARG A 236 20.87 73.47 -4.62
CA ARG A 236 20.56 74.90 -4.77
C ARG A 236 19.17 75.18 -5.36
N LEU A 237 18.64 74.26 -6.17
CA LEU A 237 17.29 74.39 -6.74
C LEU A 237 16.24 74.18 -5.66
N VAL A 238 16.42 73.16 -4.81
CA VAL A 238 15.54 72.88 -3.67
C VAL A 238 15.60 74.01 -2.63
N ASP A 239 16.80 74.56 -2.36
CA ASP A 239 17.00 75.70 -1.45
C ASP A 239 16.30 77.00 -1.88
N LYS A 240 15.87 77.11 -3.14
CA LYS A 240 15.12 78.29 -3.63
C LYS A 240 13.62 78.22 -3.33
N LEU A 241 13.11 77.11 -2.83
CA LEU A 241 11.71 76.99 -2.44
C LEU A 241 11.46 77.77 -1.13
N PRO A 242 10.46 78.66 -1.08
CA PRO A 242 10.20 79.43 0.13
C PRO A 242 9.83 78.49 1.29
N LEU A 243 10.35 78.80 2.48
CA LEU A 243 10.19 78.06 3.76
C LEU A 243 11.05 76.78 3.93
N TYR A 244 11.99 76.47 3.02
CA TYR A 244 12.94 75.35 3.16
C TYR A 244 14.41 75.81 3.04
N SER A 245 15.33 75.22 3.81
CA SER A 245 16.79 75.40 3.67
C SER A 245 17.50 74.08 3.95
N THR A 246 18.16 73.53 2.94
CA THR A 246 18.79 72.21 2.95
C THR A 246 20.32 72.35 3.08
N LYS A 247 20.89 71.71 4.10
CA LYS A 247 22.36 71.66 4.30
C LYS A 247 22.98 70.38 3.74
N GLU A 248 22.16 69.37 3.49
CA GLU A 248 22.57 68.08 2.97
C GLU A 248 22.78 68.13 1.46
N LYS A 249 23.85 67.48 0.98
CA LYS A 249 24.19 67.47 -0.44
C LYS A 249 23.25 66.54 -1.20
N SER A 250 22.73 67.00 -2.34
CA SER A 250 22.01 66.15 -3.27
C SER A 250 22.99 65.29 -4.05
N THR A 251 22.65 64.01 -4.27
CA THR A 251 23.41 63.08 -5.10
C THR A 251 22.54 62.56 -6.24
N ILE A 252 23.15 62.29 -7.38
CA ILE A 252 22.54 61.58 -8.48
C ILE A 252 23.27 60.25 -8.62
N THR A 253 22.49 59.18 -8.55
CA THR A 253 22.93 57.81 -8.75
C THR A 253 22.25 57.24 -9.99
N PHE A 254 23.01 56.48 -10.77
CA PHE A 254 22.53 55.72 -11.91
C PHE A 254 23.15 54.34 -11.84
N SER A 255 22.30 53.32 -11.84
CA SER A 255 22.70 51.92 -11.84
C SER A 255 22.01 51.22 -13.00
N ALA A 256 22.77 50.44 -13.75
CA ALA A 256 22.27 49.61 -14.82
C ALA A 256 22.91 48.22 -14.73
N GLU A 257 22.10 47.18 -14.84
CA GLU A 257 22.55 45.79 -14.80
C GLU A 257 21.92 45.03 -15.98
N THR A 258 22.70 44.16 -16.60
CA THR A 258 22.22 43.18 -17.57
C THR A 258 22.77 41.81 -17.22
N ALA A 259 21.93 40.78 -17.30
CA ALA A 259 22.32 39.41 -17.04
C ALA A 259 21.77 38.50 -18.13
N ALA A 260 22.59 37.55 -18.57
CA ALA A 260 22.22 36.47 -19.47
C ALA A 260 22.33 35.14 -18.72
N LEU A 261 21.26 34.36 -18.73
CA LEU A 261 21.22 33.00 -18.20
C LEU A 261 21.33 32.02 -19.36
N LYS A 262 22.32 31.13 -19.31
CA LYS A 262 22.39 29.93 -20.13
C LYS A 262 22.01 28.74 -19.24
N PRO A 263 20.77 28.24 -19.34
CA PRO A 263 20.37 27.06 -18.60
C PRO A 263 21.01 25.80 -19.18
N GLY A 264 21.06 24.75 -18.38
CA GLY A 264 21.53 23.43 -18.76
C GLY A 264 21.20 22.42 -17.68
N HIS A 265 21.55 21.16 -17.93
CA HIS A 265 21.29 20.03 -17.03
C HIS A 265 22.58 19.29 -16.62
N SER A 266 22.48 18.44 -15.61
CA SER A 266 23.58 17.58 -15.18
C SER A 266 23.87 16.49 -16.21
N LYS A 267 25.15 16.18 -16.45
CA LYS A 267 25.51 15.07 -17.36
C LYS A 267 25.20 13.68 -16.80
N ALA A 268 24.93 13.59 -15.49
CA ALA A 268 24.63 12.35 -14.80
C ALA A 268 23.29 11.73 -15.23
N ILE A 269 22.37 12.54 -15.77
CA ILE A 269 21.07 12.10 -16.26
C ILE A 269 21.04 11.88 -17.79
N ASN A 270 22.21 11.81 -18.43
CA ASN A 270 22.27 11.46 -19.85
C ASN A 270 22.27 9.94 -19.98
N GLU A 271 21.34 9.40 -20.76
CA GLU A 271 21.33 7.98 -21.12
C GLU A 271 22.14 7.76 -22.40
N ASP A 272 22.93 6.67 -22.44
CA ASP A 272 23.69 6.26 -23.61
C ASP A 272 22.93 5.12 -24.30
N THR A 273 21.87 5.46 -25.05
CA THR A 273 21.17 4.52 -25.92
C THR A 273 21.90 4.41 -27.27
N ALA A 274 21.86 3.22 -27.88
CA ALA A 274 22.67 2.89 -29.06
C ALA A 274 22.35 3.71 -30.32
N ASP A 275 21.13 4.24 -30.45
CA ASP A 275 20.63 4.86 -31.68
C ASP A 275 20.55 6.40 -31.67
N ASP A 276 20.59 7.04 -30.50
CA ASP A 276 20.60 8.50 -30.39
C ASP A 276 21.26 8.85 -29.05
N LYS A 277 22.46 9.42 -29.06
CA LYS A 277 23.08 9.87 -27.80
C LYS A 277 22.21 10.98 -27.22
N ASP A 278 21.33 10.65 -26.27
CA ASP A 278 20.41 11.55 -25.57
C ASP A 278 21.18 12.49 -24.62
N LYS A 279 22.10 13.25 -25.20
CA LYS A 279 22.92 14.29 -24.55
C LYS A 279 22.10 15.45 -24.00
N GLY A 280 20.78 15.45 -24.25
CA GLY A 280 19.81 16.43 -23.76
C GLY A 280 19.34 16.19 -22.33
N GLY A 281 19.70 15.05 -21.72
CA GLY A 281 19.25 14.67 -20.38
C GLY A 281 17.86 14.02 -20.43
N VAL A 282 17.69 12.95 -19.67
CA VAL A 282 16.44 12.20 -19.54
C VAL A 282 15.89 12.44 -18.14
N VAL A 283 14.59 12.70 -18.07
CA VAL A 283 13.84 12.85 -16.82
C VAL A 283 12.62 11.96 -16.95
N TYR A 284 12.38 11.17 -15.91
CA TYR A 284 11.33 10.16 -15.90
C TYR A 284 10.01 10.82 -15.52
N LEU A 285 9.00 10.58 -16.36
CA LEU A 285 7.62 10.92 -16.03
C LEU A 285 7.07 9.88 -15.04
N ASP A 286 7.27 8.61 -15.37
CA ASP A 286 7.02 7.44 -14.56
C ASP A 286 8.04 6.39 -15.02
N ASP A 287 8.75 5.79 -14.08
CA ASP A 287 9.71 4.71 -14.31
C ASP A 287 9.09 3.33 -14.02
N PHE A 288 7.80 3.32 -13.64
CA PHE A 288 7.04 2.18 -13.18
C PHE A 288 7.60 1.49 -11.92
N GLU A 289 8.65 1.99 -11.26
CA GLU A 289 9.27 1.40 -10.04
C GLU A 289 8.36 1.45 -8.81
N GLY A 290 7.35 2.33 -8.84
CA GLY A 290 6.29 2.38 -7.85
C GLY A 290 4.95 1.81 -8.32
N SER A 291 4.87 1.22 -9.52
CA SER A 291 3.60 0.79 -10.12
C SER A 291 2.86 -0.21 -9.25
N VAL A 292 3.54 -1.21 -8.72
CA VAL A 292 2.99 -2.20 -7.80
C VAL A 292 3.59 -2.04 -6.40
N SER A 293 2.75 -2.16 -5.39
CA SER A 293 3.13 -2.14 -3.97
C SER A 293 2.37 -3.24 -3.26
N SER A 294 3.02 -3.92 -2.33
CA SER A 294 2.40 -5.00 -1.58
C SER A 294 2.31 -4.72 -0.08
N ILE A 295 1.37 -5.38 0.58
CA ILE A 295 1.19 -5.37 2.03
C ILE A 295 1.46 -6.78 2.54
N ASP A 296 2.58 -6.98 3.23
CA ASP A 296 3.01 -8.29 3.74
C ASP A 296 2.11 -8.79 4.90
N LEU A 297 1.66 -10.04 4.79
CA LEU A 297 0.80 -10.73 5.75
C LEU A 297 1.49 -11.88 6.49
N ARG A 298 2.79 -12.14 6.25
CA ARG A 298 3.55 -13.28 6.83
C ARG A 298 3.96 -13.15 8.29
N SER A 299 3.46 -12.14 9.01
CA SER A 299 3.82 -11.91 10.42
C SER A 299 2.97 -12.80 11.34
N PRO A 300 3.53 -13.83 12.01
CA PRO A 300 2.72 -14.82 12.71
C PRO A 300 2.12 -14.30 14.03
N PHE A 301 2.85 -13.52 14.84
CA PHE A 301 2.45 -13.17 16.23
C PHE A 301 2.67 -11.68 16.60
N ILE A 302 2.72 -10.74 15.64
CA ILE A 302 3.10 -9.34 15.91
C ILE A 302 1.88 -8.48 16.27
N GLY A 303 1.70 -8.23 17.58
CA GLY A 303 0.69 -7.30 18.11
C GLY A 303 -0.74 -7.71 17.75
N ASN A 304 -1.65 -6.74 17.65
CA ASN A 304 -3.05 -6.96 17.23
C ASN A 304 -3.19 -7.41 15.75
N ASN A 305 -2.11 -7.41 14.98
CA ASN A 305 -2.10 -7.74 13.54
C ASN A 305 -1.48 -9.12 13.25
N GLY A 306 -1.19 -9.91 14.29
CA GLY A 306 -0.78 -11.31 14.16
C GLY A 306 -1.93 -12.20 13.69
N TRP A 307 -1.59 -13.43 13.32
CA TRP A 307 -2.58 -14.46 13.06
C TRP A 307 -3.01 -15.11 14.38
N VAL A 308 -4.31 -15.30 14.56
CA VAL A 308 -4.92 -16.03 15.66
C VAL A 308 -5.73 -17.21 15.13
N LEU A 309 -6.22 -18.07 16.03
CA LEU A 309 -7.11 -19.15 15.66
C LEU A 309 -8.40 -18.60 15.00
N ALA A 310 -8.87 -19.25 13.93
CA ALA A 310 -10.08 -18.82 13.26
C ALA A 310 -11.37 -19.22 14.00
N SER A 311 -12.33 -18.29 14.02
CA SER A 311 -13.74 -18.59 14.28
C SER A 311 -14.31 -19.52 13.22
N VAL A 312 -15.29 -20.34 13.62
CA VAL A 312 -15.99 -21.26 12.72
C VAL A 312 -16.80 -20.43 11.71
N PRO A 313 -16.61 -20.61 10.39
CA PRO A 313 -17.38 -19.84 9.41
C PRO A 313 -18.88 -20.09 9.57
N ARG A 314 -19.64 -19.09 10.00
CA ARG A 314 -21.10 -19.22 10.09
C ARG A 314 -21.73 -19.11 8.70
N ASN A 315 -22.86 -19.79 8.57
CA ASN A 315 -23.73 -19.67 7.41
C ASN A 315 -24.54 -18.38 7.50
N ASP A 316 -24.94 -17.83 6.35
CA ASP A 316 -25.83 -16.67 6.32
C ASP A 316 -27.31 -17.09 6.21
N GLU A 317 -28.23 -16.13 6.36
CA GLU A 317 -29.69 -16.37 6.28
C GLU A 317 -30.14 -16.97 4.93
N ASN A 318 -29.34 -16.80 3.88
CA ASN A 318 -29.59 -17.31 2.54
C ASN A 318 -28.96 -18.69 2.29
N ASN A 319 -28.32 -19.29 3.30
CA ASN A 319 -27.67 -20.59 3.23
C ASN A 319 -26.51 -20.65 2.20
N ASN A 320 -25.75 -19.57 2.06
CA ASN A 320 -24.65 -19.47 1.09
C ASN A 320 -23.36 -20.20 1.53
N ASN A 321 -23.24 -20.56 2.81
CA ASN A 321 -22.13 -21.35 3.35
C ASN A 321 -22.61 -22.54 4.22
N PRO A 322 -23.23 -23.57 3.62
CA PRO A 322 -23.74 -24.74 4.34
C PRO A 322 -22.63 -25.70 4.81
N MET A 323 -21.35 -25.36 4.63
CA MET A 323 -20.22 -26.27 4.88
C MET A 323 -19.93 -26.49 6.37
N PHE A 324 -20.52 -25.67 7.24
CA PHE A 324 -20.29 -25.65 8.69
C PHE A 324 -21.63 -25.60 9.47
N PRO A 325 -22.48 -26.64 9.36
CA PRO A 325 -23.77 -26.68 10.06
C PRO A 325 -23.65 -26.61 11.59
N GLU A 326 -22.50 -27.02 12.14
CA GLU A 326 -22.20 -26.93 13.57
C GLU A 326 -22.17 -25.49 14.08
N ALA A 327 -21.86 -24.52 13.21
CA ALA A 327 -21.66 -23.11 13.57
C ALA A 327 -22.97 -22.39 13.94
N GLU A 328 -24.13 -22.97 13.66
CA GLU A 328 -25.45 -22.44 14.05
C GLU A 328 -25.74 -22.59 15.56
N ARG A 329 -24.99 -23.45 16.26
CA ARG A 329 -25.16 -23.66 17.70
C ARG A 329 -24.32 -22.68 18.50
N THR A 330 -24.97 -21.75 19.19
CA THR A 330 -24.33 -20.81 20.11
C THR A 330 -24.31 -21.35 21.53
N ASP A 331 -23.28 -20.98 22.30
CA ASP A 331 -23.03 -21.41 23.68
C ASP A 331 -23.12 -22.94 23.85
N THR A 332 -22.44 -23.68 22.96
CA THR A 332 -22.24 -25.14 23.05
C THR A 332 -20.85 -25.48 22.51
N THR A 333 -20.30 -26.64 22.85
CA THR A 333 -19.00 -27.11 22.32
C THR A 333 -19.06 -27.66 20.89
N TYR A 334 -20.25 -27.80 20.30
CA TYR A 334 -20.43 -28.39 18.97
C TYR A 334 -19.67 -27.67 17.84
N PRO A 335 -19.58 -26.33 17.77
CA PRO A 335 -18.85 -25.65 16.71
C PRO A 335 -17.36 -26.04 16.61
N GLY A 336 -16.75 -26.51 17.71
CA GLY A 336 -15.35 -26.91 17.75
C GLY A 336 -15.07 -28.35 17.28
N VAL A 337 -16.09 -29.20 17.15
CA VAL A 337 -15.88 -30.65 16.96
C VAL A 337 -15.19 -31.03 15.65
N ASN A 338 -15.32 -30.19 14.61
CA ASN A 338 -14.66 -30.39 13.32
C ASN A 338 -13.33 -29.66 13.18
N ARG A 339 -12.88 -28.96 14.22
CA ARG A 339 -11.62 -28.21 14.21
C ARG A 339 -10.43 -29.17 14.35
N ALA A 340 -9.73 -29.37 13.25
CA ALA A 340 -8.50 -30.13 13.18
C ALA A 340 -7.28 -29.29 13.63
N TYR A 341 -6.12 -29.93 13.65
CA TYR A 341 -4.88 -29.31 14.07
C TYR A 341 -4.32 -28.39 12.99
N VAL A 342 -3.96 -27.17 13.39
CA VAL A 342 -3.17 -26.22 12.60
C VAL A 342 -2.12 -25.58 13.48
N SER A 343 -0.91 -25.37 12.94
CA SER A 343 0.15 -24.59 13.56
C SER A 343 0.73 -23.63 12.54
N TRP A 344 0.92 -22.37 12.91
CA TRP A 344 1.51 -21.33 12.07
C TRP A 344 2.70 -20.70 12.79
N PHE A 345 3.83 -20.56 12.09
CA PHE A 345 5.06 -20.10 12.71
C PHE A 345 6.06 -19.60 11.68
N ARG A 346 7.17 -19.07 12.19
CA ARG A 346 8.38 -18.84 11.42
C ARG A 346 9.52 -19.57 12.12
N ILE A 347 10.21 -20.45 11.40
CA ILE A 347 11.31 -21.23 11.98
C ILE A 347 12.48 -20.30 12.33
N ASP A 348 12.82 -20.27 13.62
CA ASP A 348 13.90 -19.48 14.19
C ASP A 348 15.27 -19.97 13.64
N PRO A 349 16.17 -19.06 13.22
CA PRO A 349 17.48 -19.44 12.70
C PRO A 349 18.31 -20.32 13.64
N SER A 350 18.12 -20.21 14.97
CA SER A 350 18.87 -21.00 15.96
C SER A 350 18.57 -22.50 15.91
N LEU A 351 17.39 -22.90 15.44
CA LEU A 351 17.01 -24.31 15.31
C LEU A 351 17.57 -24.99 14.05
N ARG A 352 18.07 -24.21 13.09
CA ARG A 352 18.39 -24.72 11.74
C ARG A 352 19.73 -25.46 11.64
N ASN A 353 20.55 -25.47 12.69
CA ASN A 353 21.91 -26.03 12.70
C ASN A 353 22.07 -27.34 13.52
N GLN A 354 20.99 -27.94 14.05
CA GLN A 354 21.07 -29.05 15.01
C GLN A 354 21.08 -30.48 14.42
N GLY A 355 21.17 -30.65 13.09
CA GLY A 355 21.44 -31.97 12.49
C GLY A 355 20.26 -32.97 12.43
N VAL A 356 19.14 -32.71 13.12
CA VAL A 356 17.99 -33.63 13.22
C VAL A 356 17.19 -33.77 11.92
N ASP A 357 17.06 -32.70 11.14
CA ASP A 357 16.28 -32.65 9.89
C ASP A 357 17.14 -32.30 8.66
N GLN A 358 18.38 -32.81 8.61
CA GLN A 358 19.25 -32.58 7.45
C GLN A 358 18.64 -33.20 6.19
N GLY A 359 18.15 -32.35 5.28
CA GLY A 359 17.59 -32.75 3.99
C GLY A 359 16.09 -32.52 3.85
N ASN A 360 15.35 -32.30 4.94
CA ASN A 360 13.90 -32.06 4.86
C ASN A 360 13.62 -30.69 4.20
N PRO A 361 13.00 -30.64 3.00
CA PRO A 361 12.75 -29.39 2.30
C PRO A 361 11.85 -28.42 3.09
N TYR A 362 11.05 -28.94 4.03
CA TYR A 362 10.13 -28.13 4.82
C TYR A 362 10.74 -27.45 6.04
N THR A 363 11.99 -27.75 6.40
CA THR A 363 12.66 -27.15 7.57
C THR A 363 13.92 -26.38 7.19
N LEU A 364 14.49 -26.67 6.02
CA LEU A 364 15.72 -26.03 5.54
C LEU A 364 15.59 -24.51 5.41
N PRO A 365 16.67 -23.76 5.70
CA PRO A 365 16.74 -22.33 5.40
C PRO A 365 16.75 -22.11 3.89
N ILE A 366 15.90 -21.21 3.43
CA ILE A 366 15.78 -20.84 2.03
C ILE A 366 16.52 -19.52 1.83
N ARG A 367 17.50 -19.51 0.92
CA ARG A 367 18.16 -18.27 0.52
C ARG A 367 17.21 -17.46 -0.33
N GLN A 368 17.21 -16.13 -0.17
CA GLN A 368 16.33 -15.29 -0.97
C GLN A 368 16.60 -15.44 -2.47
N GLN A 369 17.85 -15.70 -2.87
CA GLN A 369 18.21 -15.96 -4.26
C GLN A 369 17.65 -17.25 -4.85
N GLU A 370 17.19 -18.20 -4.03
CA GLU A 370 16.54 -19.42 -4.54
C GLU A 370 15.22 -19.09 -5.26
N ILE A 371 14.51 -18.08 -4.75
CA ILE A 371 13.23 -17.62 -5.29
C ILE A 371 13.45 -16.42 -6.21
N PHE A 372 14.41 -15.55 -5.88
CA PHE A 372 14.71 -14.32 -6.61
C PHE A 372 16.19 -14.26 -7.03
N PRO A 373 16.59 -14.95 -8.12
CA PRO A 373 18.00 -15.13 -8.49
C PRO A 373 18.80 -13.84 -8.68
N ASN A 374 18.15 -12.76 -9.13
CA ASN A 374 18.79 -11.46 -9.36
C ASN A 374 18.79 -10.54 -8.13
N PHE A 375 18.24 -11.00 -7.00
CA PHE A 375 18.32 -10.28 -5.74
C PHE A 375 19.76 -10.15 -5.28
N THR A 376 20.22 -8.92 -5.04
CA THR A 376 21.60 -8.66 -4.61
C THR A 376 21.65 -8.53 -3.08
N PRO A 377 22.19 -9.53 -2.35
CA PRO A 377 22.26 -9.47 -0.90
C PRO A 377 23.25 -8.38 -0.45
N THR A 378 22.94 -7.78 0.70
CA THR A 378 23.86 -6.84 1.34
C THR A 378 24.95 -7.63 2.09
N GLN A 379 26.15 -7.70 1.51
CA GLN A 379 27.24 -8.55 2.03
C GLN A 379 27.71 -8.23 3.46
N GLN A 380 27.21 -7.16 4.08
CA GLN A 380 27.62 -6.74 5.43
C GLN A 380 27.01 -7.59 6.56
N PHE A 381 25.96 -8.39 6.30
CA PHE A 381 25.23 -9.14 7.35
C PHE A 381 25.17 -10.68 7.16
N GLY A 382 25.89 -11.25 6.19
CA GLY A 382 25.90 -12.70 5.92
C GLY A 382 24.87 -13.15 4.87
N ASP A 383 24.59 -14.46 4.80
CA ASP A 383 23.58 -15.03 3.89
C ASP A 383 22.18 -14.46 4.24
N THR A 384 21.52 -13.81 3.27
CA THR A 384 20.14 -13.31 3.41
C THR A 384 19.14 -14.43 3.18
N TYR A 385 18.62 -14.97 4.27
CA TYR A 385 17.56 -15.99 4.24
C TYR A 385 16.17 -15.36 4.13
N ALA A 386 15.33 -15.96 3.27
CA ALA A 386 13.94 -15.59 3.12
C ALA A 386 13.16 -15.87 4.42
N GLN A 387 12.29 -14.93 4.78
CA GLN A 387 11.46 -15.02 5.97
C GLN A 387 10.18 -15.82 5.68
N ILE A 388 10.30 -17.15 5.69
CA ILE A 388 9.19 -18.05 5.36
C ILE A 388 8.12 -18.03 6.46
N PHE A 389 6.85 -17.99 6.05
CA PHE A 389 5.70 -18.24 6.91
C PHE A 389 5.24 -19.69 6.71
N ASP A 390 5.41 -20.50 7.74
CA ASP A 390 5.18 -21.93 7.72
C ASP A 390 3.80 -22.23 8.35
N ILE A 391 2.98 -23.04 7.67
CA ILE A 391 1.71 -23.54 8.20
C ILE A 391 1.70 -25.05 8.08
N ASN A 392 1.46 -25.73 9.19
CA ASN A 392 1.30 -27.16 9.25
C ASN A 392 -0.16 -27.50 9.57
N TYR A 393 -0.82 -28.23 8.68
CA TYR A 393 -2.21 -28.66 8.82
C TYR A 393 -2.28 -30.18 8.91
N ASP A 394 -2.89 -30.71 9.96
CA ASP A 394 -3.11 -32.14 10.15
C ASP A 394 -4.61 -32.43 10.37
N PRO A 395 -5.33 -32.89 9.33
CA PRO A 395 -6.77 -33.12 9.41
C PRO A 395 -7.15 -34.31 10.31
N ALA A 396 -6.21 -35.21 10.59
CA ALA A 396 -6.43 -36.38 11.44
C ALA A 396 -6.15 -36.11 12.92
N ARG A 397 -5.48 -34.99 13.25
CA ARG A 397 -5.13 -34.62 14.63
C ARG A 397 -6.14 -33.61 15.19
N ARG A 398 -6.51 -33.78 16.46
CA ARG A 398 -7.37 -32.85 17.22
C ARG A 398 -6.72 -31.47 17.34
N GLY A 399 -7.46 -30.41 16.99
CA GLY A 399 -7.07 -29.01 17.19
C GLY A 399 -7.45 -28.46 18.56
N SER A 400 -7.20 -27.17 18.81
CA SER A 400 -7.60 -26.49 20.06
C SER A 400 -9.12 -26.30 20.15
N TYR A 401 -9.67 -26.43 21.34
CA TYR A 401 -11.10 -26.35 21.66
C TYR A 401 -11.96 -27.33 20.85
N ASN A 402 -11.43 -28.53 20.56
CA ASN A 402 -12.18 -29.61 19.92
C ASN A 402 -12.60 -30.67 20.95
N PHE A 403 -13.92 -30.74 21.20
CA PHE A 403 -14.55 -31.67 22.13
C PHE A 403 -15.35 -32.78 21.41
N ASP A 404 -14.83 -33.30 20.29
CA ASP A 404 -15.41 -34.45 19.60
C ASP A 404 -15.26 -35.73 20.44
N VAL A 405 -16.22 -36.65 20.35
CA VAL A 405 -16.29 -37.86 21.19
C VAL A 405 -16.16 -39.14 20.37
N PRO A 406 -15.74 -40.27 20.97
CA PRO A 406 -15.82 -41.57 20.31
C PRO A 406 -17.25 -41.90 19.91
N GLY A 407 -17.47 -42.27 18.64
CA GLY A 407 -18.80 -42.47 18.07
C GLY A 407 -19.46 -41.22 17.48
N GLY A 408 -18.81 -40.05 17.58
CA GLY A 408 -19.17 -38.83 16.87
C GLY A 408 -20.30 -38.02 17.49
N THR A 409 -20.59 -36.89 16.84
CA THR A 409 -21.70 -35.99 17.15
C THR A 409 -22.61 -35.89 15.93
N PRO A 410 -23.76 -35.18 15.99
CA PRO A 410 -24.57 -34.94 14.80
C PRO A 410 -23.83 -34.25 13.63
N TYR A 411 -22.66 -33.65 13.90
CA TYR A 411 -21.87 -32.90 12.93
C TYR A 411 -20.47 -33.50 12.65
N SER A 412 -20.08 -34.57 13.36
CA SER A 412 -18.75 -35.19 13.27
C SER A 412 -18.79 -36.71 13.25
N ALA A 413 -17.79 -37.33 12.61
CA ALA A 413 -17.64 -38.78 12.59
C ALA A 413 -17.03 -39.37 13.89
N GLY A 414 -16.48 -38.53 14.78
CA GLY A 414 -15.92 -38.92 16.07
C GLY A 414 -14.42 -39.17 16.09
N LEU A 415 -13.93 -39.66 17.23
CA LEU A 415 -12.55 -40.11 17.41
C LEU A 415 -12.42 -41.63 17.26
N ASP A 416 -11.28 -42.06 16.72
CA ASP A 416 -10.83 -43.45 16.74
C ASP A 416 -10.08 -43.77 18.05
N SER A 417 -9.83 -45.05 18.28
CA SER A 417 -9.16 -45.60 19.46
C SER A 417 -7.73 -45.09 19.68
N ASP A 418 -7.06 -44.64 18.61
CA ASP A 418 -5.73 -44.03 18.62
C ASP A 418 -5.75 -42.50 18.86
N GLY A 419 -6.94 -41.90 18.98
CA GLY A 419 -7.12 -40.46 19.18
C GLY A 419 -7.16 -39.64 17.89
N SER A 420 -7.09 -40.29 16.72
CA SER A 420 -7.26 -39.61 15.44
C SER A 420 -8.73 -39.24 15.18
N LEU A 421 -8.94 -38.17 14.43
CA LEU A 421 -10.26 -37.73 13.97
C LEU A 421 -10.71 -38.59 12.79
N LEU A 422 -11.88 -39.22 12.92
CA LEU A 422 -12.52 -39.95 11.82
C LEU A 422 -13.01 -38.97 10.73
N ALA A 423 -13.01 -39.44 9.49
CA ALA A 423 -13.34 -38.67 8.27
C ALA A 423 -12.55 -37.35 8.16
N PRO A 424 -11.20 -37.41 8.09
CA PRO A 424 -10.32 -36.23 8.08
C PRO A 424 -10.68 -35.22 6.98
N GLU A 425 -11.17 -35.66 5.83
CA GLU A 425 -11.59 -34.80 4.72
C GLU A 425 -12.73 -33.83 5.06
N THR A 426 -13.55 -34.15 6.06
CA THR A 426 -14.64 -33.29 6.52
C THR A 426 -14.18 -32.25 7.54
N ARG A 427 -13.02 -32.47 8.17
CA ARG A 427 -12.43 -31.60 9.19
C ARG A 427 -11.81 -30.36 8.55
N TRP A 428 -11.65 -29.32 9.36
CA TRP A 428 -11.09 -28.04 8.90
C TRP A 428 -10.25 -27.41 9.99
N ALA A 429 -9.32 -26.54 9.62
CA ALA A 429 -8.65 -25.68 10.58
C ALA A 429 -8.24 -24.39 9.90
N GLY A 430 -8.18 -23.29 10.65
CA GLY A 430 -7.87 -22.00 10.06
C GLY A 430 -7.33 -21.00 11.05
N ILE A 431 -6.81 -19.92 10.48
CA ILE A 431 -6.26 -18.77 11.17
C ILE A 431 -6.92 -17.50 10.63
N MET A 432 -7.06 -16.47 11.47
CA MET A 432 -7.61 -15.18 11.06
C MET A 432 -6.82 -14.02 11.63
N ARG A 433 -6.99 -12.84 11.04
CA ARG A 433 -6.32 -11.61 11.47
C ARG A 433 -7.13 -10.38 11.09
N ALA A 434 -6.90 -9.29 11.81
CA ALA A 434 -7.32 -7.96 11.39
C ALA A 434 -6.41 -7.40 10.28
N LEU A 435 -6.99 -6.53 9.47
CA LEU A 435 -6.32 -5.75 8.43
C LEU A 435 -6.26 -4.29 8.86
N ASN A 436 -5.14 -3.62 8.57
CA ASN A 436 -5.00 -2.18 8.87
C ASN A 436 -5.65 -1.31 7.78
N THR A 437 -5.72 -1.81 6.55
CA THR A 437 -6.25 -1.07 5.40
C THR A 437 -7.58 -1.69 5.01
N ASN A 438 -8.68 -1.06 5.43
CA ASN A 438 -10.01 -1.66 5.30
C ASN A 438 -10.71 -1.31 3.99
N ASP A 439 -10.37 -0.16 3.39
CA ASP A 439 -10.93 0.27 2.11
C ASP A 439 -10.00 -0.14 0.97
N PHE A 440 -10.23 -1.35 0.45
CA PHE A 440 -9.44 -1.92 -0.64
C PHE A 440 -9.68 -1.17 -1.95
N GLN A 441 -10.87 -0.59 -2.16
CA GLN A 441 -11.15 0.23 -3.35
C GLN A 441 -10.32 1.53 -3.34
N ALA A 442 -10.26 2.21 -2.19
CA ALA A 442 -9.43 3.39 -2.04
C ALA A 442 -7.94 3.05 -2.15
N ALA A 443 -7.51 1.94 -1.55
CA ALA A 443 -6.13 1.46 -1.60
C ALA A 443 -5.71 0.81 -2.92
N ASN A 444 -6.66 0.57 -3.84
CA ASN A 444 -6.50 -0.16 -5.09
C ASN A 444 -5.86 -1.56 -4.94
N ILE A 445 -6.30 -2.32 -3.93
CA ILE A 445 -5.87 -3.70 -3.74
C ILE A 445 -6.64 -4.57 -4.75
N GLU A 446 -5.91 -5.30 -5.58
CA GLU A 446 -6.47 -6.07 -6.69
C GLU A 446 -6.30 -7.59 -6.52
N PHE A 447 -5.23 -8.02 -5.83
CA PHE A 447 -4.89 -9.45 -5.72
C PHE A 447 -4.47 -9.83 -4.29
N ILE A 448 -4.77 -11.08 -3.92
CA ILE A 448 -3.97 -11.80 -2.93
C ILE A 448 -2.87 -12.53 -3.71
N GLU A 449 -1.62 -12.28 -3.39
CA GLU A 449 -0.48 -12.93 -4.03
C GLU A 449 0.40 -13.65 -3.01
N PHE A 450 0.87 -14.85 -3.37
CA PHE A 450 1.81 -15.58 -2.54
C PHE A 450 2.67 -16.55 -3.36
N TRP A 451 3.95 -16.63 -2.99
CA TRP A 451 4.84 -17.72 -3.39
C TRP A 451 4.75 -18.86 -2.38
N MET A 452 4.31 -20.03 -2.83
CA MET A 452 4.18 -21.22 -1.99
C MET A 452 5.04 -22.36 -2.51
N MET A 453 5.78 -23.01 -1.61
CA MET A 453 6.50 -24.24 -1.94
C MET A 453 5.51 -25.38 -2.20
N SER A 454 5.83 -26.26 -3.14
CA SER A 454 5.07 -27.49 -3.36
C SER A 454 4.90 -28.26 -2.03
N PRO A 455 3.66 -28.61 -1.63
CA PRO A 455 3.41 -29.42 -0.44
C PRO A 455 3.64 -30.92 -0.68
N TYR A 456 4.07 -31.31 -1.89
CA TYR A 456 4.20 -32.70 -2.32
C TYR A 456 5.65 -33.19 -2.43
N LEU A 457 6.61 -32.47 -1.84
CA LEU A 457 8.02 -32.87 -1.81
C LEU A 457 8.29 -34.01 -0.81
N ASP A 458 9.25 -34.89 -1.12
CA ASP A 458 9.72 -35.95 -0.22
C ASP A 458 10.40 -35.36 1.03
N THR A 459 9.92 -35.76 2.21
CA THR A 459 10.43 -35.31 3.52
C THR A 459 11.84 -35.80 3.84
N THR A 460 12.32 -36.85 3.16
CA THR A 460 13.70 -37.36 3.28
C THR A 460 14.72 -36.52 2.52
N GLY A 461 14.25 -35.57 1.69
CA GLY A 461 15.11 -34.75 0.84
C GLY A 461 15.57 -35.44 -0.45
N ALA A 462 14.97 -36.58 -0.78
CA ALA A 462 15.15 -37.22 -2.09
C ALA A 462 14.48 -36.39 -3.19
N ILE A 463 14.98 -36.52 -4.42
CA ILE A 463 14.35 -35.94 -5.60
C ILE A 463 13.20 -36.87 -5.98
N GLY A 464 11.98 -36.47 -5.62
CA GLY A 464 10.73 -37.19 -5.88
C GLY A 464 9.57 -36.66 -5.03
N GLY A 465 8.36 -37.11 -5.35
CA GLY A 465 7.16 -36.76 -4.58
C GLY A 465 7.06 -37.49 -3.27
N ASN A 466 6.29 -36.90 -2.35
CA ASN A 466 5.87 -37.56 -1.14
C ASN A 466 5.05 -38.81 -1.51
N PRO A 467 5.45 -40.03 -1.07
CA PRO A 467 4.70 -41.25 -1.35
C PRO A 467 3.24 -41.20 -0.86
N GLU A 468 2.94 -40.41 0.17
CA GLU A 468 1.59 -40.20 0.69
C GLU A 468 0.71 -39.31 -0.21
N ALA A 469 1.29 -38.61 -1.19
CA ALA A 469 0.52 -37.82 -2.15
C ALA A 469 -0.12 -38.70 -3.25
N ALA A 470 0.45 -39.88 -3.52
CA ALA A 470 0.06 -40.74 -4.63
C ALA A 470 -1.35 -41.34 -4.52
N ASP A 471 -1.95 -41.38 -3.31
CA ASP A 471 -3.32 -41.86 -3.09
C ASP A 471 -4.37 -40.72 -3.10
N GLY A 472 -3.95 -39.50 -3.43
CA GLY A 472 -4.76 -38.28 -3.38
C GLY A 472 -5.16 -37.89 -1.95
N GLY A 473 -4.46 -38.38 -0.93
CA GLY A 473 -4.73 -38.08 0.48
C GLY A 473 -4.33 -36.66 0.87
N MET A 474 -3.39 -36.06 0.13
CA MET A 474 -2.89 -34.69 0.32
C MET A 474 -3.58 -33.68 -0.61
N ASP A 475 -4.65 -34.06 -1.32
CA ASP A 475 -5.43 -33.15 -2.14
C ASP A 475 -6.49 -32.44 -1.30
N GLY A 476 -6.71 -31.15 -1.55
CA GLY A 476 -7.67 -30.37 -0.78
C GLY A 476 -7.77 -28.92 -1.25
N TYR A 477 -8.23 -28.05 -0.35
CA TYR A 477 -8.48 -26.64 -0.66
C TYR A 477 -7.96 -25.72 0.44
N ILE A 478 -7.35 -24.61 0.00
CA ILE A 478 -7.08 -23.44 0.84
C ILE A 478 -8.20 -22.43 0.56
N TYR A 479 -8.80 -21.90 1.62
CA TYR A 479 -9.84 -20.89 1.51
C TYR A 479 -9.35 -19.58 2.09
N PHE A 480 -9.62 -18.47 1.40
CA PHE A 480 -9.42 -17.13 1.90
C PHE A 480 -10.77 -16.41 1.99
N ASN A 481 -11.07 -15.91 3.17
CA ASN A 481 -12.26 -15.10 3.45
C ASN A 481 -11.81 -13.66 3.70
N LEU A 482 -12.33 -12.71 2.94
CA LEU A 482 -12.05 -11.28 3.06
C LEU A 482 -13.35 -10.51 3.32
N GLY A 483 -13.46 -9.85 4.47
CA GLY A 483 -14.61 -9.00 4.77
C GLY A 483 -14.77 -8.75 6.25
N ASN A 484 -16.01 -8.80 6.72
CA ASN A 484 -16.32 -8.95 8.13
C ASN A 484 -16.36 -10.45 8.44
N VAL A 485 -15.46 -10.89 9.32
CA VAL A 485 -15.38 -12.25 9.83
C VAL A 485 -15.67 -12.17 11.32
N SER A 486 -16.35 -13.18 11.86
CA SER A 486 -16.64 -13.25 13.29
C SER A 486 -15.33 -13.31 14.09
N GLU A 487 -15.20 -12.44 15.09
CA GLU A 487 -14.09 -12.46 16.06
C GLU A 487 -14.37 -13.41 17.23
N ASP A 488 -15.61 -13.87 17.38
CA ASP A 488 -16.08 -14.88 18.34
C ASP A 488 -15.49 -16.26 17.97
N ILE A 489 -14.30 -16.55 18.49
CA ILE A 489 -13.54 -17.80 18.23
C ILE A 489 -14.22 -18.97 18.94
N MET A 490 -14.72 -18.70 20.15
CA MET A 490 -15.50 -19.61 20.98
C MET A 490 -16.95 -19.13 21.05
N PRO A 491 -17.84 -19.62 20.16
CA PRO A 491 -19.15 -19.04 19.95
C PRO A 491 -20.06 -19.12 21.20
N ASP A 492 -20.03 -18.08 22.03
CA ASP A 492 -20.93 -17.84 23.16
C ASP A 492 -21.50 -16.41 23.21
N SER A 493 -21.19 -15.60 22.18
CA SER A 493 -21.61 -14.21 22.05
C SER A 493 -21.16 -13.32 23.23
N ARG A 494 -20.02 -13.64 23.85
CA ARG A 494 -19.40 -12.82 24.89
C ARG A 494 -17.94 -12.61 24.60
N LYS A 495 -17.54 -11.34 24.55
CA LYS A 495 -16.14 -10.96 24.36
C LYS A 495 -15.24 -11.55 25.45
N PHE A 496 -14.36 -12.47 25.07
CA PHE A 496 -13.30 -12.95 25.94
C PHE A 496 -12.05 -12.07 25.90
N PHE A 497 -11.38 -11.94 27.06
CA PHE A 497 -10.05 -11.35 27.19
C PHE A 497 -9.39 -11.77 28.51
N GLU A 498 -8.19 -12.34 28.44
CA GLU A 498 -7.51 -12.95 29.59
C GLU A 498 -7.22 -11.95 30.72
N ASN A 499 -6.78 -10.74 30.36
CA ASN A 499 -6.42 -9.72 31.36
C ASN A 499 -7.62 -9.16 32.13
N GLY A 500 -8.85 -9.64 31.84
CA GLY A 500 -10.07 -9.41 32.62
C GLY A 500 -10.34 -10.44 33.71
N LEU A 501 -9.60 -11.55 33.73
CA LEU A 501 -9.80 -12.63 34.69
C LEU A 501 -9.30 -12.25 36.10
N PRO A 502 -9.92 -12.81 37.16
CA PRO A 502 -9.51 -12.54 38.54
C PRO A 502 -8.20 -13.27 38.86
N GLY A 503 -7.18 -12.51 39.28
CA GLY A 503 -5.94 -13.03 39.84
C GLY A 503 -5.94 -13.00 41.38
N PRO A 504 -4.88 -13.53 42.03
CA PRO A 504 -4.73 -13.51 43.50
C PRO A 504 -4.89 -12.12 44.11
N ASN A 505 -4.40 -11.08 43.42
CA ASN A 505 -4.46 -9.69 43.87
C ASN A 505 -5.59 -8.87 43.19
N THR A 506 -6.42 -9.48 42.34
CA THR A 506 -7.51 -8.83 41.59
C THR A 506 -8.86 -9.56 41.73
N GLN A 507 -9.13 -10.11 42.91
CA GLN A 507 -10.32 -10.93 43.26
C GLN A 507 -11.69 -10.25 43.06
N GLY A 508 -11.73 -8.92 42.86
CA GLY A 508 -12.99 -8.16 42.66
C GLY A 508 -13.56 -8.21 41.24
N ARG A 509 -12.87 -8.85 40.29
CA ARG A 509 -13.30 -8.95 38.89
C ARG A 509 -14.42 -9.98 38.75
N ARG A 510 -15.52 -9.56 38.13
CA ARG A 510 -16.71 -10.39 37.93
C ARG A 510 -16.55 -11.22 36.66
N THR A 511 -16.81 -12.51 36.75
CA THR A 511 -16.85 -13.44 35.61
C THR A 511 -18.22 -14.11 35.50
N THR A 512 -18.44 -14.77 34.39
CA THR A 512 -19.61 -15.62 34.09
C THR A 512 -19.13 -16.93 33.52
N GLU A 513 -19.89 -18.00 33.72
CA GLU A 513 -19.61 -19.30 33.09
C GLU A 513 -20.43 -19.43 31.80
N THR A 514 -19.80 -19.91 30.73
CA THR A 514 -20.40 -20.30 29.44
C THR A 514 -20.16 -21.80 29.22
N GLN A 515 -20.68 -22.42 28.16
CA GLN A 515 -20.36 -23.83 27.89
C GLN A 515 -18.88 -24.04 27.51
N TRP A 516 -18.22 -23.02 26.99
CA TRP A 516 -16.80 -23.05 26.65
C TRP A 516 -15.90 -22.85 27.87
N GLY A 517 -16.27 -21.98 28.81
CA GLY A 517 -15.45 -21.79 30.00
C GLY A 517 -15.92 -20.63 30.86
N ARG A 518 -15.01 -19.70 31.14
CA ARG A 518 -15.20 -18.60 32.09
C ARG A 518 -14.80 -17.26 31.46
N VAL A 519 -15.79 -16.39 31.25
CA VAL A 519 -15.61 -15.10 30.55
C VAL A 519 -15.69 -13.91 31.53
N PRO A 520 -14.85 -12.86 31.38
CA PRO A 520 -14.97 -11.63 32.17
C PRO A 520 -16.25 -10.82 31.87
N LEU A 521 -16.81 -10.13 32.87
CA LEU A 521 -17.96 -9.22 32.70
C LEU A 521 -17.57 -7.74 32.71
N SER A 522 -16.31 -7.42 33.01
CA SER A 522 -15.80 -6.05 32.94
C SER A 522 -15.58 -5.61 31.49
N GLN A 523 -15.51 -4.31 31.25
CA GLN A 523 -15.01 -3.79 29.98
C GLN A 523 -13.48 -3.77 29.99
N GLN A 524 -12.86 -4.19 28.90
CA GLN A 524 -11.42 -4.08 28.71
C GLN A 524 -11.04 -2.61 28.44
N ILE A 525 -10.31 -1.98 29.37
CA ILE A 525 -9.84 -0.59 29.21
C ILE A 525 -8.48 -0.57 28.48
N THR A 526 -7.61 -1.51 28.83
CA THR A 526 -6.25 -1.65 28.30
C THR A 526 -6.00 -3.10 27.91
N ASN A 527 -5.40 -3.34 26.74
CA ASN A 527 -5.02 -4.67 26.28
C ASN A 527 -3.60 -5.03 26.76
N ALA A 528 -3.45 -5.27 28.07
CA ALA A 528 -2.17 -5.60 28.69
C ALA A 528 -2.37 -6.34 30.02
N PHE A 529 -1.45 -7.25 30.34
CA PHE A 529 -1.36 -7.88 31.65
C PHE A 529 -0.88 -6.89 32.73
N ASP A 530 -1.16 -7.25 33.98
CA ASP A 530 -0.55 -6.61 35.13
C ASP A 530 0.98 -6.86 35.15
N ILE A 531 1.71 -5.99 35.86
CA ILE A 531 3.13 -6.16 36.16
C ILE A 531 3.31 -7.30 37.18
N ASP A 532 2.28 -7.57 38.00
CA ASP A 532 2.29 -8.67 38.96
C ASP A 532 2.27 -10.05 38.25
N VAL A 533 3.34 -10.82 38.50
CA VAL A 533 3.60 -12.14 37.93
C VAL A 533 2.53 -13.16 38.32
N GLU A 534 2.09 -13.16 39.58
CA GLU A 534 1.12 -14.15 40.06
C GLU A 534 -0.29 -13.84 39.53
N ASN A 535 -0.60 -12.56 39.29
CA ASN A 535 -1.81 -12.21 38.54
C ASN A 535 -1.72 -12.67 37.09
N ARG A 536 -0.58 -12.47 36.42
CA ARG A 536 -0.40 -12.89 35.03
C ARG A 536 -0.55 -14.40 34.88
N ARG A 537 0.12 -15.20 35.71
CA ARG A 537 0.01 -16.67 35.66
C ARG A 537 -1.43 -17.15 35.89
N ALA A 538 -2.24 -16.44 36.66
CA ALA A 538 -3.64 -16.78 36.88
C ALA A 538 -4.59 -16.28 35.76
N GLN A 539 -4.11 -15.43 34.86
CA GLN A 539 -4.87 -14.82 33.77
C GLN A 539 -4.51 -15.41 32.40
N ASP A 540 -3.25 -15.77 32.19
CA ASP A 540 -2.71 -16.46 31.01
C ASP A 540 -3.11 -17.94 31.05
N VAL A 541 -4.38 -18.18 30.69
CA VAL A 541 -5.08 -19.48 30.80
C VAL A 541 -5.87 -19.79 29.52
N GLY A 542 -5.51 -19.18 28.40
CA GLY A 542 -6.15 -19.43 27.11
C GLY A 542 -7.49 -18.74 26.92
N LEU A 543 -8.08 -18.96 25.74
CA LEU A 543 -9.34 -18.34 25.35
C LEU A 543 -10.52 -18.81 26.19
N ASP A 544 -10.50 -20.02 26.75
CA ASP A 544 -11.60 -20.53 27.57
C ASP A 544 -11.63 -19.95 29.00
N GLY A 545 -10.55 -19.28 29.42
CA GLY A 545 -10.44 -18.66 30.73
C GLY A 545 -10.30 -19.63 31.90
N LEU A 546 -9.94 -20.89 31.63
CA LEU A 546 -9.75 -21.97 32.58
C LEU A 546 -8.33 -22.53 32.44
N ASN A 547 -7.71 -22.92 33.55
CA ASN A 547 -6.48 -23.71 33.47
C ASN A 547 -6.83 -25.21 33.34
N ASP A 548 -5.87 -26.06 33.02
CA ASP A 548 -6.01 -27.53 32.95
C ASP A 548 -6.86 -28.16 34.09
N ASP A 549 -6.69 -27.70 35.34
CA ASP A 549 -7.46 -28.18 36.50
C ASP A 549 -8.93 -27.76 36.45
N GLY A 550 -9.21 -26.54 36.01
CA GLY A 550 -10.55 -26.01 35.77
C GLY A 550 -11.23 -26.70 34.59
N GLU A 551 -10.49 -26.93 33.52
CA GLU A 551 -10.96 -27.66 32.34
C GLU A 551 -11.38 -29.09 32.68
N ARG A 552 -10.57 -29.84 33.44
CA ARG A 552 -10.92 -31.20 33.89
C ARG A 552 -12.25 -31.24 34.64
N GLN A 553 -12.56 -30.20 35.42
CA GLN A 553 -13.82 -30.09 36.15
C GLN A 553 -14.97 -29.71 35.21
N LYS A 554 -14.76 -28.74 34.32
CA LYS A 554 -15.75 -28.25 33.36
C LYS A 554 -16.16 -29.34 32.36
N PHE A 555 -15.18 -30.04 31.82
CA PHE A 555 -15.33 -31.04 30.78
C PHE A 555 -15.33 -32.48 31.31
N ALA A 556 -15.67 -32.69 32.59
CA ALA A 556 -15.73 -34.03 33.18
C ALA A 556 -16.66 -35.00 32.42
N ASN A 557 -17.78 -34.49 31.89
CA ASN A 557 -18.71 -35.30 31.07
C ASN A 557 -18.07 -35.72 29.73
N TYR A 558 -17.27 -34.83 29.13
CA TYR A 558 -16.54 -35.12 27.91
C TYR A 558 -15.46 -36.17 28.15
N LEU A 559 -14.65 -36.00 29.20
CA LEU A 559 -13.63 -36.96 29.61
C LEU A 559 -14.23 -38.35 29.89
N ALA A 560 -15.37 -38.42 30.57
CA ALA A 560 -16.08 -39.67 30.82
C ALA A 560 -16.54 -40.37 29.51
N ALA A 561 -16.96 -39.59 28.50
CA ALA A 561 -17.33 -40.13 27.18
C ALA A 561 -16.12 -40.65 26.40
N VAL A 562 -14.97 -39.98 26.51
CA VAL A 562 -13.72 -40.36 25.84
C VAL A 562 -13.08 -41.60 26.46
N GLN A 563 -13.13 -41.73 27.80
CA GLN A 563 -12.46 -42.80 28.56
C GLN A 563 -12.77 -44.22 28.07
N GLY A 564 -14.01 -44.46 27.61
CA GLY A 564 -14.44 -45.78 27.14
C GLY A 564 -14.15 -46.08 25.67
N GLY A 565 -13.74 -45.08 24.88
CA GLY A 565 -13.59 -45.19 23.42
C GLY A 565 -12.17 -45.03 22.88
N VAL A 566 -11.24 -44.49 23.66
CA VAL A 566 -9.83 -44.33 23.27
C VAL A 566 -8.88 -45.19 24.11
N SER A 567 -7.66 -45.39 23.61
CA SER A 567 -6.62 -46.10 24.37
C SER A 567 -6.25 -45.34 25.66
N PRO A 568 -5.83 -46.04 26.74
CA PRO A 568 -5.48 -45.38 28.01
C PRO A 568 -4.39 -44.31 27.90
N ALA A 569 -3.45 -44.46 26.96
CA ALA A 569 -2.40 -43.48 26.73
C ALA A 569 -2.92 -42.19 26.11
N VAL A 570 -3.85 -42.30 25.15
CA VAL A 570 -4.52 -41.16 24.50
C VAL A 570 -5.44 -40.47 25.49
N TYR A 571 -6.19 -41.23 26.30
CA TYR A 571 -7.01 -40.66 27.36
C TYR A 571 -6.17 -39.83 28.34
N ALA A 572 -5.00 -40.33 28.77
CA ALA A 572 -4.12 -39.58 29.66
C ALA A 572 -3.59 -38.27 29.04
N GLN A 573 -3.40 -38.23 27.71
CA GLN A 573 -3.04 -36.99 27.01
C GLN A 573 -4.19 -35.99 26.96
N ILE A 574 -5.42 -36.47 26.68
CA ILE A 574 -6.63 -35.62 26.65
C ILE A 574 -7.01 -35.14 28.05
N GLU A 575 -6.80 -35.95 29.09
CA GLU A 575 -7.06 -35.57 30.49
C GLU A 575 -6.04 -34.56 31.02
N ALA A 576 -4.80 -34.59 30.50
CA ALA A 576 -3.78 -33.61 30.84
C ALA A 576 -4.12 -32.21 30.30
N ASP A 577 -4.63 -32.15 29.07
CA ASP A 577 -4.93 -30.93 28.30
C ASP A 577 -6.27 -31.09 27.54
N PRO A 578 -7.43 -30.98 28.24
CA PRO A 578 -8.75 -31.16 27.64
C PRO A 578 -9.04 -30.23 26.46
N SER A 579 -8.77 -28.93 26.60
CA SER A 579 -8.97 -27.90 25.57
C SER A 579 -7.90 -27.89 24.49
N ASN A 580 -6.74 -28.52 24.70
CA ASN A 580 -5.70 -28.67 23.69
C ASN A 580 -5.08 -27.34 23.24
N ASP A 581 -4.92 -26.40 24.17
CA ASP A 581 -4.47 -25.01 23.94
C ASP A 581 -3.22 -24.64 24.76
N ASN A 582 -2.66 -25.59 25.52
CA ASN A 582 -1.39 -25.44 26.22
C ASN A 582 -0.22 -25.01 25.29
N PHE A 583 0.47 -23.94 25.69
CA PHE A 583 1.67 -23.45 25.05
C PHE A 583 2.92 -24.24 25.46
N ARG A 584 3.79 -24.51 24.47
CA ARG A 584 5.16 -24.96 24.76
C ARG A 584 6.15 -24.29 23.82
N HIS A 585 7.19 -23.69 24.39
CA HIS A 585 8.21 -23.05 23.60
C HIS A 585 9.04 -24.08 22.82
N TYR A 586 9.39 -23.76 21.56
CA TYR A 586 10.12 -24.68 20.67
C TYR A 586 11.51 -25.08 21.21
N ARG A 587 12.06 -24.34 22.18
CA ARG A 587 13.34 -24.63 22.84
C ARG A 587 13.24 -25.61 24.00
N ASP A 588 12.03 -25.85 24.52
CA ASP A 588 11.80 -26.78 25.64
C ASP A 588 11.68 -28.23 25.17
N PHE A 589 11.75 -28.45 23.87
CA PHE A 589 11.82 -29.79 23.28
C PHE A 589 13.26 -30.32 23.30
N PRO A 590 13.44 -31.64 23.49
CA PRO A 590 14.74 -32.28 23.35
C PRO A 590 15.45 -31.94 22.03
N ASP A 591 16.78 -31.84 22.06
CA ASP A 591 17.60 -31.46 20.90
C ASP A 591 17.48 -32.43 19.71
N ASP A 592 16.99 -33.65 19.91
CA ASP A 592 16.73 -34.66 18.88
C ASP A 592 15.30 -34.61 18.30
N THR A 593 14.44 -33.69 18.77
CA THR A 593 13.06 -33.55 18.27
C THR A 593 13.05 -32.82 16.91
N PRO A 594 12.35 -33.34 15.88
CA PRO A 594 12.20 -32.69 14.57
C PRO A 594 11.64 -31.27 14.70
N VAL A 595 12.09 -30.35 13.85
CA VAL A 595 11.79 -28.91 13.94
C VAL A 595 10.29 -28.64 13.88
N LEU A 596 9.56 -29.29 12.96
CA LEU A 596 8.12 -29.11 12.82
C LEU A 596 7.36 -29.55 14.08
N GLU A 597 7.86 -30.57 14.79
CA GLU A 597 7.25 -31.06 16.03
C GLU A 597 7.53 -30.10 17.20
N ARG A 598 8.68 -29.40 17.20
CA ARG A 598 8.96 -28.37 18.21
C ARG A 598 8.01 -27.17 18.13
N TYR A 599 7.53 -26.84 16.93
CA TYR A 599 6.51 -25.81 16.74
C TYR A 599 5.09 -26.32 16.93
N SER A 600 4.91 -27.58 17.34
CA SER A 600 3.58 -28.18 17.37
C SER A 600 2.64 -27.59 18.42
N ARG A 601 3.18 -26.92 19.43
CA ARG A 601 2.47 -26.31 20.57
C ARG A 601 2.81 -24.83 20.76
N PHE A 602 3.50 -24.22 19.80
CA PHE A 602 3.97 -22.83 19.92
C PHE A 602 2.84 -21.80 19.74
N PHE A 603 1.73 -22.19 19.10
CA PHE A 603 0.55 -21.35 18.91
C PHE A 603 -0.47 -21.45 20.07
N GLY A 604 -0.20 -22.30 21.08
CA GLY A 604 -1.07 -22.44 22.24
C GLY A 604 -1.27 -21.11 22.96
N THR A 605 -2.45 -20.95 23.55
CA THR A 605 -2.87 -19.73 24.25
C THR A 605 -2.62 -19.83 25.75
N GLU A 606 -2.83 -20.99 26.39
CA GLU A 606 -2.53 -21.13 27.83
C GLU A 606 -1.01 -21.13 28.07
N GLY A 607 -0.53 -20.14 28.83
CA GLY A 607 0.86 -20.04 29.28
C GLY A 607 1.81 -19.46 28.22
N ASN A 608 1.29 -18.72 27.24
CA ASN A 608 2.05 -18.21 26.09
C ASN A 608 2.79 -16.89 26.39
N THR A 609 2.54 -16.29 27.56
CA THR A 609 3.18 -15.07 28.08
C THR A 609 3.99 -15.31 29.38
N PRO A 610 4.88 -16.32 29.44
CA PRO A 610 5.66 -16.62 30.63
C PRO A 610 6.52 -15.43 31.08
N GLU A 611 6.76 -15.34 32.39
CA GLU A 611 7.61 -14.31 32.98
C GLU A 611 9.02 -14.32 32.38
N ASN A 612 9.59 -13.13 32.18
CA ASN A 612 11.00 -13.02 31.85
C ASN A 612 11.87 -13.31 33.08
N THR A 613 12.36 -14.54 33.19
CA THR A 613 13.19 -15.03 34.31
C THR A 613 14.64 -14.50 34.31
N GLY A 614 14.95 -13.45 33.54
CA GLY A 614 16.32 -12.95 33.35
C GLY A 614 17.17 -13.85 32.45
N SER A 615 16.54 -14.80 31.77
CA SER A 615 17.09 -15.61 30.69
C SER A 615 17.61 -14.70 29.56
N THR A 616 18.71 -15.08 28.90
CA THR A 616 19.21 -14.39 27.70
C THR A 616 18.25 -14.51 26.51
N PHE A 617 17.30 -15.46 26.56
CA PHE A 617 16.32 -15.73 25.52
C PHE A 617 14.90 -15.43 26.00
N VAL A 618 14.10 -14.84 25.12
CA VAL A 618 12.66 -14.65 25.31
C VAL A 618 11.97 -16.00 25.11
N MET A 619 11.24 -16.46 26.12
CA MET A 619 10.53 -17.75 26.12
C MET A 619 9.01 -17.58 25.88
N SER A 620 8.54 -16.36 25.66
CA SER A 620 7.15 -16.06 25.35
C SER A 620 6.91 -15.94 23.84
N SER A 621 5.72 -16.31 23.36
CA SER A 621 5.31 -16.06 21.97
C SER A 621 4.78 -14.65 21.79
N THR A 622 4.07 -14.13 22.79
CA THR A 622 3.53 -12.77 22.84
C THR A 622 3.73 -12.14 24.23
N GLN A 623 3.42 -10.85 24.36
CA GLN A 623 3.32 -10.13 25.65
C GLN A 623 1.92 -9.54 25.87
N LEU A 624 1.06 -9.64 24.86
CA LEU A 624 -0.33 -9.23 24.92
C LEU A 624 -1.18 -10.38 25.46
N PRO A 625 -2.24 -10.11 26.22
CA PRO A 625 -3.22 -11.12 26.59
C PRO A 625 -4.01 -11.55 25.37
N ASP A 626 -4.41 -12.82 25.35
CA ASP A 626 -5.30 -13.33 24.31
C ASP A 626 -6.71 -12.76 24.52
N ALA A 627 -7.32 -12.32 23.41
CA ALA A 627 -8.63 -11.68 23.40
C ALA A 627 -9.34 -11.88 22.05
N GLU A 628 -10.66 -11.89 22.08
CA GLU A 628 -11.53 -11.97 20.89
C GLU A 628 -11.85 -10.58 20.31
N ASP A 629 -10.91 -9.65 20.44
CA ASP A 629 -10.95 -8.30 19.87
C ASP A 629 -9.66 -8.07 19.08
N LEU A 630 -9.73 -8.37 17.79
CA LEU A 630 -8.57 -8.43 16.92
C LEU A 630 -8.26 -7.05 16.32
N ASP A 631 -9.29 -6.27 15.98
CA ASP A 631 -9.10 -4.92 15.40
C ASP A 631 -8.89 -3.82 16.46
N GLY A 632 -9.09 -4.13 17.75
CA GLY A 632 -8.88 -3.22 18.86
C GLY A 632 -9.98 -2.18 19.03
N ASP A 633 -11.15 -2.38 18.42
CA ASP A 633 -12.30 -1.47 18.52
C ASP A 633 -13.06 -1.59 19.85
N ARG A 634 -12.64 -2.53 20.72
CA ARG A 634 -13.17 -2.82 22.06
C ARG A 634 -14.52 -3.52 22.06
N THR A 635 -15.07 -3.85 20.90
CA THR A 635 -16.30 -4.62 20.77
C THR A 635 -15.99 -6.07 20.39
N LEU A 636 -17.04 -6.86 20.18
CA LEU A 636 -16.94 -8.21 19.61
C LEU A 636 -17.80 -8.18 18.35
N ASN A 637 -17.20 -8.45 17.20
CA ASN A 637 -17.96 -8.56 15.96
C ASN A 637 -18.31 -10.01 15.66
N GLU A 638 -19.60 -10.34 15.65
CA GLU A 638 -20.09 -11.69 15.31
C GLU A 638 -20.62 -11.77 13.87
N THR A 639 -20.57 -10.67 13.12
CA THR A 639 -21.18 -10.58 11.79
C THR A 639 -20.27 -11.25 10.76
N GLU A 640 -20.81 -12.24 10.05
CA GLU A 640 -20.14 -12.91 8.94
C GLU A 640 -20.65 -12.35 7.61
N SER A 641 -19.83 -11.52 6.96
CA SER A 641 -20.12 -10.91 5.66
C SER A 641 -18.81 -10.75 4.88
N TYR A 642 -18.51 -11.70 3.99
CA TYR A 642 -17.19 -11.81 3.35
C TYR A 642 -17.25 -12.40 1.94
N PHE A 643 -16.19 -12.11 1.19
CA PHE A 643 -15.85 -12.77 -0.07
C PHE A 643 -15.00 -14.00 0.22
N GLN A 644 -15.38 -15.16 -0.32
CA GLN A 644 -14.68 -16.42 -0.15
C GLN A 644 -14.03 -16.86 -1.46
N TYR A 645 -12.72 -17.08 -1.43
CA TYR A 645 -11.91 -17.60 -2.52
C TYR A 645 -11.45 -19.02 -2.17
N ARG A 646 -11.67 -19.97 -3.08
CA ARG A 646 -11.30 -21.38 -2.92
C ARG A 646 -10.16 -21.75 -3.87
N ILE A 647 -8.99 -22.01 -3.32
CA ILE A 647 -7.79 -22.37 -4.07
C ILE A 647 -7.62 -23.90 -4.05
N PRO A 648 -7.72 -24.58 -5.21
CA PRO A 648 -7.51 -26.02 -5.28
C PRO A 648 -6.01 -26.35 -5.16
N ILE A 649 -5.68 -27.34 -4.34
CA ILE A 649 -4.31 -27.88 -4.21
C ILE A 649 -4.41 -29.37 -4.51
N LYS A 650 -3.87 -29.76 -5.67
CA LYS A 650 -3.91 -31.13 -6.18
C LYS A 650 -2.54 -31.58 -6.65
N TYR A 651 -2.23 -32.83 -6.40
CA TYR A 651 -0.96 -33.45 -6.79
C TYR A 651 -0.88 -33.66 -8.31
N ASP A 652 0.25 -33.29 -8.92
CA ASP A 652 0.50 -33.45 -10.37
C ASP A 652 0.89 -34.87 -10.80
N GLY A 653 1.16 -35.76 -9.84
CA GLY A 653 1.63 -37.12 -10.09
C GLY A 653 3.15 -37.32 -9.91
N ASP A 654 3.94 -36.26 -9.76
CA ASP A 654 5.39 -36.32 -9.51
C ASP A 654 5.80 -35.69 -8.18
N ARG A 655 5.81 -34.36 -8.06
CA ARG A 655 6.22 -33.65 -6.81
C ARG A 655 5.73 -32.21 -6.78
N GLY A 656 4.88 -31.84 -7.72
CA GLY A 656 4.37 -30.50 -7.94
C GLY A 656 2.86 -30.42 -7.75
N ILE A 657 2.33 -29.23 -8.02
CA ILE A 657 0.90 -28.94 -8.03
C ILE A 657 0.41 -28.99 -9.47
N GLU A 658 -0.75 -29.61 -9.70
CA GLU A 658 -1.40 -29.63 -11.01
C GLU A 658 -1.73 -28.19 -11.48
N THR A 659 -1.13 -27.75 -12.59
CA THR A 659 -1.27 -26.38 -13.12
C THR A 659 -2.43 -26.24 -14.11
N GLU A 660 -2.66 -27.24 -14.98
CA GLU A 660 -3.71 -27.18 -16.03
C GLU A 660 -5.13 -26.99 -15.46
N GLY A 661 -5.38 -27.44 -14.22
CA GLY A 661 -6.67 -27.30 -13.54
C GLY A 661 -6.75 -26.13 -12.55
N ASN A 662 -5.71 -25.30 -12.43
CA ASN A 662 -5.61 -24.25 -11.42
C ASN A 662 -5.48 -22.86 -12.04
N PRO A 663 -6.56 -22.05 -12.06
CA PRO A 663 -6.55 -20.74 -12.72
C PRO A 663 -5.72 -19.68 -11.97
N PHE A 664 -5.23 -19.99 -10.76
CA PHE A 664 -4.53 -19.01 -9.92
C PHE A 664 -3.01 -19.14 -9.98
N ILE A 665 -2.45 -20.20 -10.59
CA ILE A 665 -1.01 -20.38 -10.70
C ILE A 665 -0.52 -19.67 -11.96
N THR A 666 0.34 -18.68 -11.78
CA THR A 666 0.88 -17.87 -12.90
C THR A 666 2.31 -18.26 -13.28
N GLU A 667 3.10 -18.73 -12.30
CA GLU A 667 4.52 -19.02 -12.50
C GLU A 667 4.97 -20.17 -11.58
N SER A 668 6.01 -20.88 -12.00
CA SER A 668 6.71 -21.85 -11.16
C SER A 668 8.23 -21.71 -11.30
N ILE A 669 8.95 -21.82 -10.20
CA ILE A 669 10.42 -21.77 -10.14
C ILE A 669 10.91 -23.07 -9.51
N VAL A 670 11.88 -23.71 -10.16
CA VAL A 670 12.57 -24.88 -9.63
C VAL A 670 13.91 -24.43 -9.04
N SER A 671 14.19 -24.84 -7.81
CA SER A 671 15.46 -24.53 -7.14
C SER A 671 16.66 -25.09 -7.90
N GLU A 672 17.83 -24.45 -7.80
CA GLU A 672 19.09 -24.88 -8.43
C GLU A 672 19.48 -26.34 -8.10
N ASP A 673 19.09 -26.83 -6.93
CA ASP A 673 19.36 -28.20 -6.48
C ASP A 673 18.37 -29.23 -7.04
N ASP A 674 17.38 -28.78 -7.82
CA ASP A 674 16.28 -29.55 -8.37
C ASP A 674 15.51 -30.33 -7.29
N ARG A 675 15.41 -29.82 -6.06
CA ARG A 675 14.65 -30.48 -4.97
C ARG A 675 13.37 -29.77 -4.60
N ARG A 676 13.28 -28.46 -4.83
CA ARG A 676 12.15 -27.62 -4.41
C ARG A 676 11.53 -26.95 -5.62
N ILE A 677 10.20 -26.90 -5.62
CA ILE A 677 9.40 -26.18 -6.62
C ILE A 677 8.59 -25.13 -5.86
N TRP A 678 8.65 -23.91 -6.34
CA TRP A 678 7.90 -22.76 -5.84
C TRP A 678 6.86 -22.37 -6.87
N TYR A 679 5.63 -22.12 -6.43
CA TYR A 679 4.53 -21.68 -7.28
C TYR A 679 4.09 -20.29 -6.85
N ARG A 680 3.89 -19.40 -7.82
CA ARG A 680 3.27 -18.10 -7.62
C ARG A 680 1.78 -18.23 -7.80
N PHE A 681 1.04 -17.97 -6.73
CA PHE A 681 -0.41 -17.88 -6.75
C PHE A 681 -0.82 -16.41 -6.80
N ARG A 682 -1.74 -16.11 -7.71
CA ARG A 682 -2.34 -14.79 -7.85
C ARG A 682 -3.85 -14.95 -7.91
N VAL A 683 -4.52 -14.45 -6.88
CA VAL A 683 -5.97 -14.59 -6.71
C VAL A 683 -6.61 -13.21 -6.92
N PRO A 684 -7.28 -12.95 -8.04
CA PRO A 684 -7.94 -11.68 -8.29
C PRO A 684 -9.14 -11.48 -7.34
N LEU A 685 -9.29 -10.28 -6.81
CA LEU A 685 -10.39 -9.97 -5.89
C LEU A 685 -11.72 -9.68 -6.59
N ASN A 686 -11.70 -9.39 -7.89
CA ASN A 686 -12.88 -9.03 -8.68
C ASN A 686 -13.50 -10.23 -9.42
N LEU A 687 -13.36 -11.45 -8.88
CA LEU A 687 -14.01 -12.64 -9.46
C LEU A 687 -15.54 -12.48 -9.50
N LEU A 688 -16.13 -13.02 -10.56
CA LEU A 688 -17.59 -13.03 -10.74
C LEU A 688 -18.20 -14.20 -9.96
N GLU A 689 -19.46 -14.06 -9.50
CA GLU A 689 -20.19 -15.14 -8.80
C GLU A 689 -20.45 -16.39 -9.65
N THR A 690 -20.25 -16.30 -10.96
CA THR A 690 -20.27 -17.45 -11.88
C THR A 690 -19.04 -18.34 -11.74
N ASP A 691 -17.94 -17.84 -11.14
CA ASP A 691 -16.73 -18.61 -10.93
C ASP A 691 -16.97 -19.67 -9.83
N PRO A 692 -16.69 -20.97 -10.10
CA PRO A 692 -16.92 -22.04 -9.13
C PRO A 692 -16.06 -21.93 -7.86
N ASN A 693 -14.99 -21.15 -7.88
CA ASN A 693 -14.04 -20.92 -6.80
C ASN A 693 -14.31 -19.65 -6.00
N PHE A 694 -15.36 -18.89 -6.33
CA PHE A 694 -15.73 -17.65 -5.65
C PHE A 694 -17.16 -17.70 -5.11
N LYS A 695 -17.36 -17.18 -3.89
CA LYS A 695 -18.70 -17.01 -3.29
C LYS A 695 -18.77 -15.76 -2.43
N LYS A 696 -19.94 -15.13 -2.39
CA LYS A 696 -20.27 -14.07 -1.42
C LYS A 696 -21.12 -14.64 -0.30
N VAL A 697 -20.80 -14.29 0.94
CA VAL A 697 -21.54 -14.70 2.15
C VAL A 697 -21.95 -13.44 2.91
N GLY A 698 -23.16 -13.41 3.45
CA GLY A 698 -23.63 -12.33 4.35
C GLY A 698 -23.94 -11.00 3.66
N GLY A 699 -24.33 -11.03 2.39
CA GLY A 699 -24.84 -9.86 1.67
C GLY A 699 -23.80 -8.76 1.35
N ILE A 700 -22.50 -9.05 1.46
CA ILE A 700 -21.43 -8.10 1.11
C ILE A 700 -21.54 -7.67 -0.37
N GLN A 701 -21.40 -6.37 -0.62
CA GLN A 701 -21.58 -5.79 -1.96
C GLN A 701 -20.25 -5.38 -2.60
N ASP A 702 -19.32 -4.83 -1.80
CA ASP A 702 -18.11 -4.21 -2.30
C ASP A 702 -16.95 -4.32 -1.30
N PHE A 703 -15.78 -3.85 -1.74
CA PHE A 703 -14.51 -3.93 -1.03
C PHE A 703 -14.18 -2.66 -0.21
N ARG A 704 -15.18 -1.85 0.17
CA ARG A 704 -14.95 -0.60 0.94
C ARG A 704 -14.67 -0.83 2.42
N SER A 705 -15.10 -1.98 2.96
CA SER A 705 -14.98 -2.30 4.38
C SER A 705 -14.59 -3.76 4.58
N ILE A 706 -13.33 -4.07 4.30
CA ILE A 706 -12.71 -5.38 4.54
C ILE A 706 -11.87 -5.31 5.81
N ARG A 707 -12.42 -5.73 6.95
CA ARG A 707 -11.75 -5.60 8.25
C ARG A 707 -10.85 -6.79 8.59
N PHE A 708 -11.24 -7.98 8.16
CA PHE A 708 -10.60 -9.22 8.57
C PHE A 708 -10.27 -10.10 7.36
N MET A 709 -9.24 -10.91 7.55
CA MET A 709 -8.87 -11.99 6.66
C MET A 709 -8.84 -13.29 7.45
N ARG A 710 -9.55 -14.32 6.97
CA ARG A 710 -9.50 -15.68 7.52
C ARG A 710 -9.01 -16.64 6.44
N MET A 711 -7.96 -17.40 6.75
CA MET A 711 -7.43 -18.46 5.91
C MET A 711 -7.71 -19.81 6.57
N TYR A 712 -8.29 -20.76 5.84
CA TYR A 712 -8.55 -22.09 6.39
C TYR A 712 -8.36 -23.22 5.36
N PHE A 713 -8.14 -24.42 5.86
CA PHE A 713 -7.82 -25.62 5.10
C PHE A 713 -8.93 -26.66 5.31
N LYS A 714 -9.39 -27.31 4.23
CA LYS A 714 -10.42 -28.36 4.27
C LYS A 714 -10.28 -29.30 3.07
N GLY A 715 -10.70 -30.55 3.23
CA GLY A 715 -10.72 -31.56 2.16
C GLY A 715 -9.52 -32.52 2.14
N PHE A 716 -8.48 -32.24 2.93
CA PHE A 716 -7.29 -33.09 3.03
C PHE A 716 -7.56 -34.31 3.93
N ARG A 717 -6.95 -35.46 3.62
CA ARG A 717 -6.99 -36.68 4.43
C ARG A 717 -5.69 -36.96 5.19
N LYS A 718 -4.59 -36.34 4.76
CA LYS A 718 -3.25 -36.49 5.31
C LYS A 718 -2.68 -35.13 5.74
N LYS A 719 -1.65 -35.16 6.57
CA LYS A 719 -0.93 -33.96 7.04
C LYS A 719 -0.25 -33.25 5.86
N VAL A 720 -0.37 -31.92 5.80
CA VAL A 720 0.22 -31.08 4.76
C VAL A 720 1.00 -29.92 5.38
N ASN A 721 2.20 -29.65 4.86
CA ASN A 721 3.02 -28.51 5.28
C ASN A 721 3.05 -27.48 4.15
N PHE A 722 2.54 -26.29 4.41
CA PHE A 722 2.58 -25.14 3.51
C PHE A 722 3.70 -24.19 3.92
N ARG A 723 4.48 -23.72 2.95
CA ARG A 723 5.55 -22.74 3.17
C ARG A 723 5.35 -21.57 2.25
N PHE A 724 5.00 -20.43 2.82
CA PHE A 724 4.78 -19.18 2.10
C PHE A 724 6.05 -18.35 2.15
N ALA A 725 6.71 -18.21 1.00
CA ALA A 725 7.82 -17.28 0.85
C ALA A 725 7.37 -15.84 0.82
N THR A 726 6.23 -15.56 0.20
CA THR A 726 5.50 -14.29 0.27
C THR A 726 4.03 -14.62 0.59
N LEU A 727 3.32 -13.70 1.21
CA LEU A 727 1.85 -13.73 1.33
C LEU A 727 1.40 -12.30 1.53
N GLU A 728 0.85 -11.70 0.48
CA GLU A 728 0.72 -10.25 0.41
C GLU A 728 -0.58 -9.82 -0.28
N LEU A 729 -1.09 -8.65 0.12
CA LEU A 729 -2.12 -7.95 -0.65
C LEU A 729 -1.44 -7.00 -1.62
N VAL A 730 -1.65 -7.22 -2.91
CA VAL A 730 -0.99 -6.46 -3.97
C VAL A 730 -1.92 -5.36 -4.45
N ARG A 731 -1.41 -4.13 -4.49
CA ARG A 731 -2.08 -2.95 -5.03
C ARG A 731 -1.31 -2.34 -6.17
N ASN A 732 -2.04 -1.73 -7.11
CA ASN A 732 -1.47 -1.01 -8.23
C ASN A 732 -1.67 0.52 -8.06
N GLN A 733 -0.68 1.32 -8.43
CA GLN A 733 -0.84 2.78 -8.53
C GLN A 733 -1.61 3.20 -9.78
N TRP A 734 -1.47 2.43 -10.86
CA TRP A 734 -2.25 2.56 -12.07
C TRP A 734 -3.58 1.85 -11.88
N ARG A 735 -4.65 2.48 -12.34
CA ARG A 735 -6.00 1.94 -12.21
C ARG A 735 -6.56 1.59 -13.56
N ARG A 736 -7.30 0.49 -13.63
CA ARG A 736 -8.04 0.10 -14.83
C ARG A 736 -9.13 1.12 -15.12
N TYR A 737 -9.23 1.52 -16.37
CA TYR A 737 -10.32 2.35 -16.86
C TYR A 737 -11.46 1.44 -17.29
N GLN A 738 -12.57 1.46 -16.55
CA GLN A 738 -13.69 0.53 -16.77
C GLN A 738 -14.70 1.02 -17.80
N GLN A 739 -14.59 2.26 -18.26
CA GLN A 739 -15.53 2.84 -19.23
C GLN A 739 -15.07 2.53 -20.66
N PRO A 740 -16.01 2.41 -21.62
CA PRO A 740 -15.65 2.19 -23.02
C PRO A 740 -14.84 3.39 -23.56
N LEU A 741 -13.72 3.07 -24.21
CA LEU A 741 -12.79 4.03 -24.83
C LEU A 741 -12.94 4.12 -26.35
N GLY A 742 -13.55 3.12 -26.99
CA GLY A 742 -13.68 3.03 -28.44
C GLY A 742 -14.56 4.13 -29.03
N GLU A 743 -14.13 4.68 -30.18
CA GLU A 743 -15.00 5.45 -31.05
C GLU A 743 -15.89 4.46 -31.80
N THR A 744 -17.18 4.39 -31.46
CA THR A 744 -18.18 3.53 -32.11
C THR A 744 -18.42 3.97 -33.56
N CYS A 745 -17.47 3.70 -34.45
CA CYS A 745 -17.63 3.82 -35.89
C CYS A 745 -18.30 2.57 -36.50
N LEU A 746 -18.37 1.47 -35.73
CA LEU A 746 -18.73 0.14 -36.23
C LEU A 746 -19.98 -0.49 -35.58
N GLY A 747 -20.82 0.28 -34.88
CA GLY A 747 -22.16 -0.18 -34.48
C GLY A 747 -22.20 -1.45 -33.61
N VAL A 748 -21.15 -1.70 -32.83
CA VAL A 748 -21.08 -2.80 -31.86
C VAL A 748 -22.00 -2.48 -30.69
N ASP A 749 -22.77 -3.48 -30.22
CA ASP A 749 -23.70 -3.34 -29.11
C ASP A 749 -22.90 -3.14 -27.80
N PRO A 750 -23.24 -2.17 -26.94
CA PRO A 750 -22.57 -1.99 -25.66
C PRO A 750 -22.59 -3.21 -24.72
N SER A 751 -23.41 -4.21 -25.01
CA SER A 751 -23.46 -5.48 -24.28
C SER A 751 -22.38 -6.50 -24.68
N ASP A 752 -21.65 -6.28 -25.78
CA ASP A 752 -20.55 -7.17 -26.22
C ASP A 752 -19.21 -6.87 -25.51
N PHE A 753 -19.07 -5.71 -24.85
CA PHE A 753 -17.85 -5.30 -24.12
C PHE A 753 -17.50 -6.16 -22.88
N ASP A 754 -18.36 -7.10 -22.47
CA ASP A 754 -18.25 -7.86 -21.22
C ASP A 754 -17.37 -9.13 -21.31
N GLN A 755 -16.83 -9.48 -22.49
CA GLN A 755 -16.03 -10.71 -22.66
C GLN A 755 -14.52 -10.49 -22.57
N THR A 756 -14.01 -9.28 -22.83
CA THR A 756 -12.57 -8.99 -22.79
C THR A 756 -12.01 -9.05 -21.36
N GLN A 757 -11.05 -9.94 -21.12
CA GLN A 757 -10.32 -9.97 -19.86
C GLN A 757 -9.18 -8.94 -19.90
N PHE A 758 -9.12 -8.07 -18.89
CA PHE A 758 -8.13 -7.00 -18.80
C PHE A 758 -7.51 -6.93 -17.41
N GLU A 759 -6.23 -7.26 -17.34
CA GLU A 759 -5.44 -7.29 -16.11
C GLU A 759 -4.22 -6.39 -16.20
N VAL A 760 -3.83 -5.88 -15.02
CA VAL A 760 -2.66 -5.00 -14.88
C VAL A 760 -1.74 -5.63 -13.86
N ASN A 761 -0.47 -5.71 -14.20
CA ASN A 761 0.57 -6.40 -13.46
C ASN A 761 1.87 -5.57 -13.48
N ALA A 762 2.88 -6.01 -12.73
CA ALA A 762 4.25 -5.56 -12.90
C ALA A 762 5.15 -6.76 -13.16
N VAL A 763 6.03 -6.62 -14.13
CA VAL A 763 7.11 -7.57 -14.40
C VAL A 763 8.41 -6.93 -13.96
N ASN A 764 9.24 -7.67 -13.24
CA ASN A 764 10.46 -7.13 -12.67
C ASN A 764 11.65 -8.08 -12.83
N ILE A 765 12.86 -7.54 -12.70
CA ILE A 765 14.08 -8.32 -12.90
C ILE A 765 14.37 -9.31 -11.77
N GLU A 766 13.92 -9.04 -10.56
CA GLU A 766 14.19 -9.91 -9.41
C GLU A 766 13.32 -11.17 -9.41
N GLU A 767 12.06 -11.06 -9.83
CA GLU A 767 11.05 -12.10 -9.77
C GLU A 767 10.79 -12.75 -11.14
N ASN A 768 10.71 -11.96 -12.22
CA ASN A 768 10.22 -12.46 -13.53
C ASN A 768 11.32 -12.69 -14.56
N SER A 769 12.59 -12.72 -14.15
CA SER A 769 13.71 -12.93 -15.08
C SER A 769 13.75 -14.32 -15.74
N GLN A 770 13.07 -15.31 -15.16
CA GLN A 770 12.99 -16.68 -15.68
C GLN A 770 11.64 -17.02 -16.32
N ARG A 771 10.71 -16.06 -16.36
CA ARG A 771 9.38 -16.21 -16.95
C ARG A 771 9.48 -16.76 -18.37
N GLN A 772 8.54 -17.63 -18.74
CA GLN A 772 8.38 -18.14 -20.10
C GLN A 772 7.13 -17.51 -20.75
N PRO A 773 7.12 -17.28 -22.08
CA PRO A 773 8.22 -17.50 -23.03
C PRO A 773 9.36 -16.48 -22.95
N PHE A 774 9.09 -15.27 -22.44
CA PHE A 774 10.08 -14.20 -22.33
C PHE A 774 10.36 -13.85 -20.87
N GLY A 775 11.62 -14.03 -20.47
CA GLY A 775 12.11 -13.59 -19.16
C GLY A 775 12.37 -12.08 -19.17
N TYR A 776 12.03 -11.40 -18.09
CA TYR A 776 12.23 -9.96 -17.99
C TYR A 776 13.73 -9.59 -18.02
N ALA A 777 14.07 -8.61 -18.87
CA ALA A 777 15.43 -8.10 -19.05
C ALA A 777 15.42 -6.57 -19.09
N LEU A 778 16.51 -5.97 -18.61
CA LEU A 778 16.66 -4.51 -18.59
C LEU A 778 16.56 -3.94 -20.01
N PRO A 779 15.77 -2.86 -20.20
CA PRO A 779 15.75 -2.15 -21.47
C PRO A 779 17.14 -1.62 -21.86
N PRO A 780 17.46 -1.55 -23.17
CA PRO A 780 18.76 -1.07 -23.62
C PRO A 780 19.08 0.35 -23.11
N GLY A 781 20.27 0.53 -22.52
CA GLY A 781 20.71 1.82 -21.96
C GLY A 781 20.26 2.08 -20.51
N ILE A 782 19.38 1.25 -19.95
CA ILE A 782 18.97 1.32 -18.55
C ILE A 782 19.87 0.43 -17.69
N SER A 783 20.37 0.98 -16.58
CA SER A 783 21.14 0.25 -15.58
C SER A 783 20.40 0.25 -14.24
N ARG A 784 20.50 -0.86 -13.49
CA ARG A 784 19.96 -0.93 -12.13
C ARG A 784 20.59 0.14 -11.24
N GLU A 785 19.76 0.79 -10.43
CA GLU A 785 20.24 1.82 -9.51
C GLU A 785 20.95 1.18 -8.31
N GLN A 786 21.90 1.90 -7.72
CA GLN A 786 22.54 1.48 -6.48
C GLN A 786 21.75 2.03 -5.28
N ALA A 787 21.58 1.21 -4.25
CA ALA A 787 20.91 1.63 -3.03
C ALA A 787 21.67 2.77 -2.34
N LEU A 788 20.95 3.84 -2.00
CA LEU A 788 21.49 4.96 -1.25
C LEU A 788 21.53 4.63 0.24
N GLY A 789 22.72 4.50 0.83
CA GLY A 789 22.87 4.29 2.27
C GLY A 789 24.08 3.44 2.66
N VAL A 790 23.95 2.66 3.74
CA VAL A 790 25.01 1.81 4.30
C VAL A 790 25.49 0.75 3.30
N ASN A 791 24.62 0.34 2.37
CA ASN A 791 24.85 -0.73 1.41
C ASN A 791 25.00 -0.22 -0.03
N ILE A 792 26.11 0.46 -0.32
CA ILE A 792 26.38 1.12 -1.61
C ILE A 792 26.45 0.12 -2.79
N ASN A 793 26.73 -1.16 -2.53
CA ASN A 793 26.84 -2.19 -3.58
C ASN A 793 25.52 -2.96 -3.86
N ALA A 794 24.44 -2.69 -3.14
CA ALA A 794 23.17 -3.33 -3.42
C ALA A 794 22.50 -2.68 -4.63
N LEU A 795 22.05 -3.49 -5.58
CA LEU A 795 21.30 -3.03 -6.73
C LEU A 795 19.81 -3.00 -6.37
N GLN A 796 19.12 -1.93 -6.74
CA GLN A 796 17.67 -1.82 -6.60
C GLN A 796 16.96 -2.67 -7.67
N ASN A 797 15.69 -3.00 -7.41
CA ASN A 797 14.86 -3.66 -8.40
C ASN A 797 14.69 -2.75 -9.63
N GLU A 798 14.29 -3.36 -10.75
CA GLU A 798 13.85 -2.64 -11.94
C GLU A 798 12.62 -3.36 -12.46
N GLN A 799 11.55 -2.60 -12.70
CA GLN A 799 10.26 -3.15 -13.09
C GLN A 799 9.57 -2.34 -14.19
N ALA A 800 8.77 -3.05 -14.98
CA ALA A 800 7.86 -2.49 -15.95
C ALA A 800 6.42 -2.87 -15.62
N LEU A 801 5.50 -2.02 -16.07
CA LEU A 801 4.09 -2.31 -16.06
C LEU A 801 3.78 -3.38 -17.13
N ALA A 802 3.07 -4.43 -16.74
CA ALA A 802 2.54 -5.45 -17.64
C ALA A 802 1.03 -5.29 -17.77
N ILE A 803 0.53 -5.31 -19.00
CA ILE A 803 -0.89 -5.26 -19.32
C ILE A 803 -1.22 -6.56 -20.02
N GLU A 804 -2.11 -7.35 -19.43
CA GLU A 804 -2.51 -8.67 -19.92
C GLU A 804 -3.95 -8.55 -20.43
N ILE A 805 -4.17 -8.97 -21.68
CA ILE A 805 -5.44 -8.85 -22.39
C ILE A 805 -5.78 -10.20 -23.01
N CYS A 806 -7.05 -10.61 -22.91
CA CYS A 806 -7.63 -11.74 -23.66
C CYS A 806 -8.98 -11.33 -24.26
N ASP A 807 -9.31 -11.90 -25.42
CA ASP A 807 -10.58 -11.67 -26.13
C ASP A 807 -10.89 -10.18 -26.37
N LEU A 808 -9.90 -9.43 -26.88
CA LEU A 808 -10.09 -8.03 -27.30
C LEU A 808 -10.78 -7.98 -28.66
N GLU A 809 -11.96 -7.36 -28.72
CA GLU A 809 -12.71 -7.22 -29.96
C GLU A 809 -12.12 -6.14 -30.88
N ASP A 810 -12.36 -6.28 -32.20
CA ASP A 810 -11.93 -5.31 -33.19
C ASP A 810 -12.58 -3.94 -32.95
N GLY A 811 -11.74 -2.89 -32.90
CA GLY A 811 -12.16 -1.52 -32.60
C GLY A 811 -12.42 -1.23 -31.11
N ASP A 812 -12.23 -2.21 -30.23
CA ASP A 812 -12.30 -1.99 -28.79
C ASP A 812 -10.94 -1.58 -28.20
N ALA A 813 -10.97 -0.78 -27.14
CA ALA A 813 -9.78 -0.30 -26.45
C ALA A 813 -9.94 -0.44 -24.94
N ARG A 814 -8.89 -0.97 -24.29
CA ARG A 814 -8.76 -1.02 -22.84
C ARG A 814 -7.58 -0.15 -22.42
N GLY A 815 -7.69 0.46 -21.25
CA GLY A 815 -6.71 1.41 -20.79
C GLY A 815 -6.58 1.42 -19.28
N ILE A 816 -5.47 1.98 -18.84
CA ILE A 816 -5.21 2.29 -17.44
C ILE A 816 -4.95 3.79 -17.32
N PHE A 817 -5.13 4.33 -16.12
CA PHE A 817 -4.89 5.74 -15.89
C PHE A 817 -4.24 6.01 -14.53
N LYS A 818 -3.53 7.14 -14.50
CA LYS A 818 -2.97 7.75 -13.31
C LYS A 818 -3.16 9.26 -13.43
N ASN A 819 -3.67 9.88 -12.37
CA ASN A 819 -3.86 11.32 -12.35
C ASN A 819 -2.57 12.00 -11.88
N LEU A 820 -1.96 12.80 -12.77
CA LEU A 820 -0.71 13.50 -12.52
C LEU A 820 -0.89 14.99 -12.84
N ASN A 821 -0.17 15.85 -12.11
CA ASN A 821 -0.08 17.28 -12.43
C ASN A 821 1.27 17.53 -13.12
N LEU A 822 1.25 17.69 -14.45
CA LEU A 822 2.44 17.68 -15.28
C LEU A 822 2.56 18.95 -16.11
N ASP A 823 3.78 19.45 -16.24
CA ASP A 823 4.14 20.48 -17.20
C ASP A 823 5.28 19.98 -18.10
N LEU A 824 4.93 19.49 -19.29
CA LEU A 824 5.88 18.90 -20.23
C LEU A 824 6.45 19.91 -21.24
N ARG A 825 6.10 21.21 -21.15
CA ARG A 825 6.40 22.21 -22.19
C ARG A 825 7.89 22.51 -22.39
N VAL A 826 8.72 22.19 -21.39
CA VAL A 826 10.18 22.40 -21.45
C VAL A 826 10.89 21.27 -22.20
N PHE A 827 10.24 20.12 -22.37
CA PHE A 827 10.80 18.94 -23.00
C PHE A 827 10.44 18.86 -24.49
N SER A 828 11.33 18.27 -25.31
CA SER A 828 11.15 18.21 -26.78
C SER A 828 10.69 16.86 -27.30
N LYS A 829 10.92 15.77 -26.56
CA LYS A 829 10.58 14.40 -26.96
C LYS A 829 10.00 13.66 -25.76
N LEU A 830 8.93 12.91 -25.99
CA LEU A 830 8.43 11.88 -25.08
C LEU A 830 8.77 10.51 -25.69
N LYS A 831 9.26 9.58 -24.89
CA LYS A 831 9.68 8.24 -25.31
C LYS A 831 9.41 7.25 -24.20
N MET A 832 9.07 6.03 -24.58
CA MET A 832 8.70 4.93 -23.68
C MET A 832 9.17 3.62 -24.33
N PHE A 833 9.71 2.71 -23.53
CA PHE A 833 9.98 1.35 -23.99
C PHE A 833 8.69 0.53 -23.97
N VAL A 834 8.49 -0.31 -24.99
CA VAL A 834 7.32 -1.19 -25.10
C VAL A 834 7.79 -2.56 -25.56
N HIS A 835 7.25 -3.59 -24.93
CA HIS A 835 7.41 -5.00 -25.30
C HIS A 835 6.03 -5.61 -25.52
N ALA A 836 5.89 -6.44 -26.54
CA ALA A 836 4.64 -7.12 -26.87
C ALA A 836 4.92 -8.60 -27.12
N GLU A 837 4.09 -9.45 -26.54
CA GLU A 837 4.19 -10.91 -26.59
C GLU A 837 2.79 -11.53 -26.63
N PRO A 838 2.63 -12.72 -27.23
CA PRO A 838 1.36 -13.43 -27.22
C PRO A 838 1.04 -13.91 -25.80
N ASN A 839 -0.23 -13.83 -25.41
CA ASN A 839 -0.75 -14.32 -24.13
C ASN A 839 -1.47 -15.67 -24.33
N ASP A 840 -1.47 -16.54 -23.32
CA ASP A 840 -2.25 -17.78 -23.35
C ASP A 840 -3.59 -17.55 -22.65
N CYS A 841 -4.66 -17.48 -23.45
CA CYS A 841 -6.02 -17.26 -22.97
C CYS A 841 -6.79 -18.57 -22.74
N GLY A 842 -6.08 -19.67 -22.44
CA GLY A 842 -6.66 -20.99 -22.15
C GLY A 842 -7.00 -21.83 -23.38
N SER A 843 -6.67 -21.34 -24.58
CA SER A 843 -6.77 -22.08 -25.85
C SER A 843 -5.41 -22.35 -26.51
N GLY A 844 -4.32 -22.01 -25.80
CA GLY A 844 -2.95 -22.00 -26.31
C GLY A 844 -2.52 -20.59 -26.73
N LEU A 845 -1.24 -20.43 -27.05
CA LEU A 845 -0.69 -19.17 -27.56
C LEU A 845 -1.33 -18.82 -28.90
N GLU A 846 -2.06 -17.71 -28.97
CA GLU A 846 -2.59 -17.17 -30.22
C GLU A 846 -1.47 -16.59 -31.09
N ASP A 847 -1.52 -16.85 -32.39
CA ASP A 847 -0.58 -16.32 -33.38
C ASP A 847 -1.07 -14.92 -33.81
N ILE A 848 -0.74 -13.90 -33.01
CA ILE A 848 -1.04 -12.49 -33.29
C ILE A 848 -0.04 -11.96 -34.34
N GLN A 849 -0.53 -11.35 -35.41
CA GLN A 849 0.35 -10.78 -36.45
C GLN A 849 0.83 -9.38 -36.08
N ASP A 850 2.00 -9.01 -36.62
CA ASP A 850 2.55 -7.65 -36.49
C ASP A 850 1.54 -6.60 -36.98
N GLY A 851 1.21 -5.65 -36.11
CA GLY A 851 0.31 -4.53 -36.40
C GLY A 851 -1.17 -4.79 -36.14
N GLU A 852 -1.57 -5.97 -35.63
CA GLU A 852 -2.96 -6.24 -35.21
C GLU A 852 -3.30 -5.58 -33.87
N LEU A 853 -2.31 -5.32 -33.02
CA LEU A 853 -2.47 -4.61 -31.75
C LEU A 853 -1.73 -3.27 -31.79
N SER A 854 -2.32 -2.22 -31.23
CA SER A 854 -1.66 -0.93 -31.02
C SER A 854 -1.59 -0.58 -29.53
N VAL A 855 -0.52 0.12 -29.15
CA VAL A 855 -0.43 0.79 -27.85
C VAL A 855 -0.76 2.26 -28.05
N PHE A 856 -1.57 2.81 -27.15
CA PHE A 856 -1.89 4.23 -27.15
C PHE A 856 -1.59 4.87 -25.79
N ILE A 857 -1.25 6.15 -25.82
CA ILE A 857 -1.08 6.99 -24.63
C ILE A 857 -1.93 8.24 -24.81
N ARG A 858 -2.90 8.44 -23.92
CA ARG A 858 -3.70 9.68 -23.84
C ARG A 858 -3.14 10.61 -22.77
N ILE A 859 -2.79 11.83 -23.15
CA ILE A 859 -2.36 12.89 -22.22
C ILE A 859 -3.29 14.09 -22.39
N GLY A 860 -3.98 14.47 -21.33
CA GLY A 860 -5.00 15.52 -21.42
C GLY A 860 -5.67 15.85 -20.10
N SER A 861 -6.72 16.66 -20.17
CA SER A 861 -7.54 17.00 -19.00
C SER A 861 -8.61 15.95 -18.71
N ASP A 862 -9.00 15.13 -19.68
CA ASP A 862 -9.90 13.99 -19.50
C ASP A 862 -9.54 12.83 -20.44
N PHE A 863 -10.23 11.70 -20.29
CA PHE A 863 -9.91 10.45 -21.01
C PHE A 863 -10.69 10.26 -22.32
N LYS A 864 -11.71 11.09 -22.60
CA LYS A 864 -12.69 10.87 -23.68
C LYS A 864 -12.82 12.01 -24.69
N ASN A 865 -12.69 13.26 -24.26
CA ASN A 865 -13.02 14.42 -25.09
C ASN A 865 -11.84 15.37 -25.31
N ASN A 866 -10.92 15.47 -24.35
CA ASN A 866 -9.86 16.49 -24.32
C ASN A 866 -8.51 15.85 -23.99
N PHE A 867 -7.94 15.16 -24.98
CA PHE A 867 -6.64 14.53 -24.89
C PHE A 867 -5.84 14.66 -26.18
N TYR A 868 -4.52 14.52 -26.06
CA TYR A 868 -3.64 14.13 -27.15
C TYR A 868 -3.42 12.63 -27.07
N GLU A 869 -3.73 11.91 -28.14
CA GLU A 869 -3.47 10.48 -28.26
C GLU A 869 -2.24 10.26 -29.12
N TYR A 870 -1.33 9.44 -28.61
CA TYR A 870 -0.19 8.91 -29.35
C TYR A 870 -0.41 7.42 -29.48
N GLU A 871 -0.57 6.94 -30.70
CA GLU A 871 -0.82 5.52 -31.00
C GLU A 871 0.32 4.96 -31.85
N ILE A 872 0.78 3.76 -31.50
CA ILE A 872 1.84 3.05 -32.21
C ILE A 872 1.40 1.59 -32.41
N PRO A 873 1.36 1.07 -33.65
CA PRO A 873 1.11 -0.34 -33.89
C PRO A 873 2.29 -1.17 -33.37
N LEU A 874 1.99 -2.23 -32.61
CA LEU A 874 2.96 -3.10 -31.99
C LEU A 874 3.47 -4.15 -32.97
N LYS A 875 4.71 -4.57 -32.75
CA LYS A 875 5.29 -5.76 -33.39
C LYS A 875 5.49 -6.81 -32.33
N ILE A 876 5.05 -8.02 -32.61
CA ILE A 876 5.09 -9.11 -31.65
C ILE A 876 6.51 -9.69 -31.61
N SER A 877 6.98 -9.99 -30.41
CA SER A 877 8.27 -10.62 -30.22
C SER A 877 8.23 -12.07 -30.73
N ASN A 878 8.91 -12.33 -31.84
CA ASN A 878 8.86 -13.62 -32.54
C ASN A 878 10.03 -14.57 -32.24
N ASP A 879 11.06 -14.08 -31.54
CA ASP A 879 12.28 -14.83 -31.32
C ASP A 879 12.32 -15.39 -29.89
N PHE A 880 11.72 -16.56 -29.69
CA PHE A 880 11.83 -17.38 -28.47
C PHE A 880 13.28 -17.76 -28.13
N THR A 881 14.24 -17.42 -29.01
CA THR A 881 15.64 -17.78 -28.90
C THR A 881 16.58 -16.59 -28.76
N VAL A 882 16.13 -15.34 -28.51
CA VAL A 882 17.09 -14.25 -28.23
C VAL A 882 17.93 -14.64 -27.02
N PRO A 883 19.19 -15.04 -27.21
CA PRO A 883 19.98 -15.57 -26.11
C PRO A 883 20.35 -14.41 -25.21
N TYR A 884 20.62 -14.75 -23.96
CA TYR A 884 21.29 -13.98 -22.92
C TYR A 884 22.54 -13.16 -23.37
N ASN A 885 23.01 -13.25 -24.64
CA ASN A 885 24.20 -12.61 -25.19
C ASN A 885 24.11 -12.29 -26.72
N ALA A 886 23.01 -11.74 -27.24
CA ALA A 886 23.00 -11.26 -28.62
C ALA A 886 23.88 -9.98 -28.77
N PRO A 887 24.78 -9.88 -29.78
CA PRO A 887 25.64 -8.70 -29.99
C PRO A 887 24.88 -7.39 -30.23
N GLU A 888 23.60 -7.51 -30.59
CA GLU A 888 22.69 -6.39 -30.87
C GLU A 888 22.07 -5.83 -29.56
N TYR A 889 22.14 -6.59 -28.45
CA TYR A 889 21.63 -6.22 -27.12
C TYR A 889 22.64 -6.59 -26.00
N PRO A 890 23.84 -5.99 -25.97
CA PRO A 890 24.87 -6.37 -25.01
C PRO A 890 24.47 -5.94 -23.58
N ARG A 891 24.42 -6.90 -22.64
CA ARG A 891 24.42 -6.60 -21.20
C ARG A 891 25.79 -6.03 -20.81
N VAL A 892 25.79 -4.91 -20.08
CA VAL A 892 26.97 -4.51 -19.29
C VAL A 892 26.96 -5.38 -18.04
N VAL A 893 27.93 -6.29 -17.94
CA VAL A 893 28.21 -7.09 -16.73
C VAL A 893 28.75 -6.20 -15.62
#